data_AF-Q9WY48-F1
#
_entry.id   AF-Q9WY48-F1
#
_cell.length_a   1.000
_cell.length_b   1.000
_cell.length_c   1.000
_cell.angle_alpha   90.00
_cell.angle_beta   90.00
_cell.angle_gamma   90.00
#
_symmetry.space_group_name_H-M   'P 1'
#
loop_
_entity.id
_entity.type
_entity.pdbx_description
1 polymer ?
#
loop_
_entity_poly.entity_id
_entity_poly.type
_entity_poly.pdbx_seq_one_letter_code
_entity_poly.pdbx_strand_id
1 'polypeptide(L)'
;MLCSRYFTSSLFLWGEALPTLLEEFLNEVEKMLKNQVNTRRIHQLLKELDDPLLENKDLEEKLQAFLDYVKEIPNLPEARKRYRIQKSLEMIEKLRSWFLIDYLECSGEEVDLSTDIQYAKGVGPNRKKKLKKLGIETLRDLLEFFPRDYEDRRKIFKLNDLLPGEKVTTQGKIVSVETKKFQNMNILTAVLSDGLVHVPLKWFNQDYLQTYLKQLTGKEVFVTGTVKSNAYTGQYEIHNAEVTPKEGEYVRRILPIYRLTSGISQKQMRKIFEENIPSLCCSLKETLPERILEKRKLLGVKDAYYGMHFPKTFYHLEKARERLAYEELFVLQLAFQKIRKEREKHGGIPKKIEGKLAEEFIKSLPFKLTNAQKRAHQEIRNDMISEKPMNRLLQGDVGSGKTVVAQLAILDNYEAGFQTAFMVPTSILAIQHYRRTVESFSKFNIHVALLIGATTPSEKEKIKSGLRNGQIDVVIGTHALIQEDVHFKNLGLVIIDEQHRFGVKQREALMNKGKMVDTLVMSATPIPRSMALAFYGDLDVTVIDEMPPGRKEVQTMLVPMDRVNEVYEFVRQEVMRGGQAFIVYPLIEESDKLNVKSAVEMYEYLSKEVFPEFKLGLMHGRLSQEEKDRVMLEFAEGRYDILVSTTVIEVGIDVPRANVMVIENPERFGLAQLHQLRGRVGRGGQEAYCFLVVGDVGEEAMERLRFFTLNTDGFKIAEYDLKTRGPGEFFGVKQHGLSGFKVADLYRDLKLLEWAREDVQEIDVEGIELPEEIKLIEVG
;
A
#
# COMPACT_ATOMS: atom_id res chain seq x y z
N MET A 1 23.74 -8.30 23.26
CA MET A 1 23.77 -8.51 24.72
C MET A 1 23.55 -7.21 25.50
N LEU A 2 22.74 -6.29 24.96
CA LEU A 2 22.08 -5.10 25.56
C LEU A 2 20.97 -4.73 24.55
N CYS A 3 19.86 -4.12 24.98
CA CYS A 3 18.60 -3.89 24.23
C CYS A 3 17.56 -5.03 24.25
N SER A 4 17.19 -5.43 25.47
CA SER A 4 15.89 -6.03 25.80
C SER A 4 15.57 -5.55 27.21
N ARG A 5 14.87 -4.41 27.34
CA ARG A 5 14.30 -3.82 28.57
C ARG A 5 13.89 -2.35 28.34
N TYR A 6 12.84 -2.10 27.57
CA TYR A 6 12.08 -0.84 27.64
C TYR A 6 10.62 -1.12 27.28
N PHE A 7 9.96 -1.99 28.05
CA PHE A 7 8.51 -2.09 28.10
C PHE A 7 8.17 -2.93 29.33
N THR A 8 8.20 -2.30 30.50
CA THR A 8 7.51 -2.72 31.74
C THR A 8 7.95 -1.81 32.89
N SER A 9 6.97 -1.40 33.70
CA SER A 9 7.10 -0.70 34.98
C SER A 9 7.70 0.72 34.98
N SER A 10 6.85 1.71 34.75
CA SER A 10 6.89 2.97 35.52
C SER A 10 5.58 3.11 36.29
N LEU A 11 5.73 3.52 37.55
CA LEU A 11 4.72 3.57 38.59
C LEU A 11 3.55 4.49 38.21
N PHE A 12 2.31 3.97 38.28
CA PHE A 12 1.14 4.77 38.64
C PHE A 12 0.63 4.26 39.99
N LEU A 13 1.09 4.93 41.05
CA LEU A 13 0.55 4.84 42.40
C LEU A 13 -0.73 5.69 42.46
N TRP A 14 -1.87 5.05 42.74
CA TRP A 14 -3.13 5.65 43.23
C TRP A 14 -3.83 6.73 42.36
N GLY A 15 -4.02 6.48 41.06
CA GLY A 15 -5.00 7.21 40.23
C GLY A 15 -6.23 6.35 39.95
N GLU A 16 -7.44 6.89 40.16
CA GLU A 16 -8.69 6.24 39.72
C GLU A 16 -8.64 5.97 38.21
N ALA A 17 -9.22 4.84 37.78
CA ALA A 17 -9.08 4.35 36.43
C ALA A 17 -9.95 5.10 35.40
N LEU A 18 -9.43 5.20 34.18
CA LEU A 18 -10.06 5.88 33.04
C LEU A 18 -11.40 5.24 32.64
N PRO A 19 -12.37 6.02 32.11
CA PRO A 19 -13.64 5.49 31.63
C PRO A 19 -13.43 4.51 30.48
N THR A 20 -13.99 3.31 30.63
CA THR A 20 -13.93 2.23 29.64
C THR A 20 -15.26 2.14 28.90
N LEU A 21 -15.22 2.08 27.57
CA LEU A 21 -16.43 1.91 26.75
C LEU A 21 -16.79 0.41 26.60
N LEU A 22 -18.03 0.11 26.20
CA LEU A 22 -18.50 -1.27 26.02
C LEU A 22 -17.67 -2.04 24.99
N GLU A 23 -17.29 -1.39 23.89
CA GLU A 23 -16.44 -2.01 22.87
C GLU A 23 -15.05 -2.38 23.41
N GLU A 24 -14.47 -1.51 24.26
CA GLU A 24 -13.17 -1.74 24.89
C GLU A 24 -13.26 -2.86 25.92
N PHE A 25 -14.33 -2.88 26.71
CA PHE A 25 -14.63 -3.95 27.65
C PHE A 25 -14.73 -5.31 26.93
N LEU A 26 -15.52 -5.40 25.85
CA LEU A 26 -15.68 -6.64 25.10
C LEU A 26 -14.36 -7.10 24.47
N ASN A 27 -13.56 -6.17 23.94
CA ASN A 27 -12.23 -6.46 23.38
C ASN A 27 -11.27 -7.03 24.43
N GLU A 28 -11.23 -6.45 25.63
CA GLU A 28 -10.37 -6.92 26.72
C GLU A 28 -10.83 -8.28 27.27
N VAL A 29 -12.15 -8.49 27.41
CA VAL A 29 -12.69 -9.80 27.82
C VAL A 29 -12.37 -10.87 26.77
N GLU A 30 -12.50 -10.57 25.47
CA GLU A 30 -12.14 -11.49 24.39
C GLU A 30 -10.65 -11.89 24.47
N LYS A 31 -9.75 -10.92 24.68
CA LYS A 31 -8.31 -11.19 24.88
C LYS A 31 -8.07 -12.10 26.09
N MET A 32 -8.77 -11.87 27.21
CA MET A 32 -8.64 -12.72 28.40
C MET A 32 -9.17 -14.14 28.18
N LEU A 33 -10.27 -14.29 27.45
CA LEU A 33 -10.82 -15.61 27.10
C LEU A 33 -9.87 -16.42 26.20
N LYS A 34 -9.13 -15.76 25.30
CA LYS A 34 -8.15 -16.41 24.42
C LYS A 34 -6.84 -16.77 25.13
N ASN A 35 -6.45 -16.00 26.15
CA ASN A 35 -5.19 -16.18 26.87
C ASN A 35 -5.41 -16.86 28.23
N GLN A 36 -5.69 -16.07 29.26
CA GLN A 36 -5.95 -16.54 30.61
C GLN A 36 -7.05 -15.69 31.25
N VAL A 37 -8.12 -16.34 31.67
CA VAL A 37 -9.28 -15.68 32.28
C VAL A 37 -8.89 -15.11 33.65
N ASN A 38 -8.95 -13.78 33.78
CA ASN A 38 -8.71 -13.07 35.04
C ASN A 38 -10.00 -12.43 35.54
N THR A 39 -10.71 -13.12 36.43
CA THR A 39 -12.00 -12.64 36.96
C THR A 39 -11.88 -11.32 37.72
N ARG A 40 -10.76 -11.07 38.42
CA ARG A 40 -10.55 -9.79 39.13
C ARG A 40 -10.49 -8.62 38.15
N ARG A 41 -9.77 -8.79 37.03
CA ARG A 41 -9.67 -7.75 36.00
C ARG A 41 -11.01 -7.51 35.30
N ILE A 42 -11.80 -8.55 35.04
CA ILE A 42 -13.16 -8.39 34.49
C ILE A 42 -14.04 -7.56 35.43
N HIS A 43 -14.02 -7.84 36.74
CA HIS A 43 -14.78 -7.04 37.71
C HIS A 43 -14.28 -5.60 37.81
N GLN A 44 -12.97 -5.38 37.64
CA GLN A 44 -12.41 -4.04 37.60
C GLN A 44 -12.91 -3.28 36.36
N LEU A 45 -12.79 -3.86 35.17
CA LEU A 45 -13.27 -3.25 33.92
C LEU A 45 -14.76 -2.96 33.96
N LEU A 46 -15.56 -3.81 34.61
CA LEU A 46 -17.00 -3.59 34.79
C LEU A 46 -17.30 -2.36 35.67
N LYS A 47 -16.47 -2.09 36.68
CA LYS A 47 -16.60 -0.87 37.51
C LYS A 47 -16.14 0.38 36.78
N GLU A 48 -15.25 0.22 35.81
CA GLU A 48 -14.72 1.28 34.95
C GLU A 48 -15.62 1.56 33.74
N LEU A 49 -16.66 0.73 33.52
CA LEU A 49 -17.54 0.80 32.37
C LEU A 49 -18.44 2.05 32.46
N ASP A 50 -18.20 3.02 31.58
CA ASP A 50 -18.99 4.24 31.42
C ASP A 50 -19.23 4.48 29.93
N ASP A 51 -20.34 3.95 29.44
CA ASP A 51 -20.74 4.02 28.04
C ASP A 51 -22.19 4.51 27.95
N PRO A 52 -22.51 5.51 27.10
CA PRO A 52 -23.89 5.96 26.87
C PRO A 52 -24.84 4.84 26.43
N LEU A 53 -24.32 3.75 25.86
CA LEU A 53 -25.14 2.60 25.45
C LEU A 53 -25.79 1.87 26.63
N LEU A 54 -25.25 1.98 27.84
CA LEU A 54 -25.80 1.35 29.05
C LEU A 54 -27.16 1.89 29.48
N GLU A 55 -27.61 3.01 28.91
CA GLU A 55 -28.98 3.51 29.13
C GLU A 55 -30.04 2.56 28.55
N ASN A 56 -29.64 1.63 27.66
CA ASN A 56 -30.50 0.58 27.14
C ASN A 56 -30.62 -0.61 28.12
N LYS A 57 -31.82 -0.81 28.68
CA LYS A 57 -32.10 -1.90 29.63
C LYS A 57 -31.85 -3.32 29.06
N ASP A 58 -32.10 -3.53 27.77
CA ASP A 58 -31.88 -4.85 27.14
C ASP A 58 -30.38 -5.20 27.07
N LEU A 59 -29.52 -4.18 26.89
CA LEU A 59 -28.07 -4.36 26.98
C LEU A 59 -27.66 -4.74 28.40
N GLU A 60 -28.17 -4.03 29.41
CA GLU A 60 -27.82 -4.29 30.81
C GLU A 60 -28.15 -5.74 31.21
N GLU A 61 -29.34 -6.21 30.87
CA GLU A 61 -29.78 -7.59 31.15
C GLU A 61 -28.90 -8.63 30.43
N LYS A 62 -28.64 -8.46 29.13
CA LYS A 62 -27.82 -9.40 28.35
C LYS A 62 -26.35 -9.38 28.77
N LEU A 63 -25.82 -8.21 29.13
CA LEU A 63 -24.45 -8.06 29.63
C LEU A 63 -24.31 -8.76 30.98
N GLN A 64 -25.29 -8.61 31.88
CA GLN A 64 -25.30 -9.30 33.16
C GLN A 64 -25.35 -10.83 32.97
N ALA A 65 -26.23 -11.32 32.09
CA ALA A 65 -26.29 -12.74 31.76
C ALA A 65 -24.97 -13.29 31.19
N PHE A 66 -24.30 -12.50 30.33
CA PHE A 66 -22.97 -12.84 29.80
C PHE A 66 -21.90 -12.89 30.91
N LEU A 67 -21.89 -11.93 31.82
CA LEU A 67 -20.95 -11.89 32.94
C LEU A 67 -21.10 -13.10 33.85
N ASP A 68 -22.34 -13.46 34.20
CA ASP A 68 -22.60 -14.63 35.05
C ASP A 68 -22.23 -15.93 34.33
N TYR A 69 -22.36 -15.96 33.00
CA TYR A 69 -21.88 -17.08 32.19
C TYR A 69 -20.34 -17.23 32.23
N VAL A 70 -19.59 -16.11 32.17
CA VAL A 70 -18.12 -16.07 32.13
C VAL A 70 -17.49 -16.31 33.51
N LYS A 71 -18.11 -15.82 34.60
CA LYS A 71 -17.61 -15.96 35.97
C LYS A 71 -17.39 -17.42 36.39
N GLU A 72 -18.19 -18.34 35.86
CA GLU A 72 -18.11 -19.78 36.17
C GLU A 72 -16.95 -20.51 35.47
N ILE A 73 -16.33 -19.92 34.43
CA ILE A 73 -15.32 -20.59 33.59
C ILE A 73 -14.13 -21.16 34.40
N PRO A 74 -13.53 -20.42 35.37
CA PRO A 74 -12.38 -20.94 36.12
C PRO A 74 -12.69 -22.19 36.95
N ASN A 75 -13.95 -22.43 37.30
CA ASN A 75 -14.39 -23.52 38.19
C ASN A 75 -14.78 -24.81 37.43
N LEU A 76 -14.71 -24.79 36.09
CA LEU A 76 -15.16 -25.91 35.26
C LEU A 76 -14.01 -26.87 34.89
N PRO A 77 -14.30 -28.18 34.73
CA PRO A 77 -13.37 -29.12 34.12
C PRO A 77 -12.92 -28.67 32.72
N GLU A 78 -11.67 -28.93 32.34
CA GLU A 78 -11.04 -28.38 31.12
C GLU A 78 -11.84 -28.57 29.82
N ALA A 79 -12.49 -29.72 29.63
CA ALA A 79 -13.36 -29.95 28.46
C ALA A 79 -14.56 -28.98 28.42
N ARG A 80 -15.22 -28.76 29.56
CA ARG A 80 -16.33 -27.81 29.69
C ARG A 80 -15.84 -26.37 29.60
N LYS A 81 -14.65 -26.09 30.14
CA LYS A 81 -14.01 -24.79 30.06
C LYS A 81 -13.77 -24.37 28.61
N ARG A 82 -13.21 -25.25 27.78
CA ARG A 82 -13.02 -25.00 26.33
C ARG A 82 -14.33 -24.73 25.60
N TYR A 83 -15.34 -25.58 25.82
CA TYR A 83 -16.67 -25.39 25.23
C TYR A 83 -17.28 -24.04 25.65
N ARG A 84 -17.19 -23.70 26.93
CA ARG A 84 -17.75 -22.46 27.48
C ARG A 84 -17.02 -21.23 26.97
N ILE A 85 -15.69 -21.28 26.83
CA ILE A 85 -14.90 -20.22 26.18
C ILE A 85 -15.37 -19.99 24.74
N GLN A 86 -15.54 -21.06 23.95
CA GLN A 86 -16.05 -20.94 22.57
C GLN A 86 -17.44 -20.29 22.54
N LYS A 87 -18.36 -20.70 23.43
CA LYS A 87 -19.67 -20.07 23.55
C LYS A 87 -19.63 -18.62 24.02
N SER A 88 -18.71 -18.27 24.91
CA SER A 88 -18.49 -16.88 25.32
C SER A 88 -18.02 -16.01 24.15
N LEU A 89 -17.13 -16.53 23.28
CA LEU A 89 -16.72 -15.81 22.08
C LEU A 89 -17.91 -15.59 21.11
N GLU A 90 -18.77 -16.59 20.91
CA GLU A 90 -20.01 -16.43 20.12
C GLU A 90 -20.96 -15.39 20.74
N MET A 91 -21.07 -15.35 22.08
CA MET A 91 -21.89 -14.35 22.79
C MET A 91 -21.33 -12.94 22.63
N ILE A 92 -20.01 -12.75 22.70
CA ILE A 92 -19.37 -11.45 22.44
C ILE A 92 -19.73 -10.95 21.04
N GLU A 93 -19.61 -11.79 20.02
CA GLU A 93 -19.97 -11.41 18.64
C GLU A 93 -21.44 -11.00 18.51
N LYS A 94 -22.35 -11.69 19.20
CA LYS A 94 -23.77 -11.29 19.24
C LYS A 94 -23.99 -9.95 19.94
N LEU A 95 -23.34 -9.72 21.08
CA LEU A 95 -23.40 -8.44 21.79
C LEU A 95 -22.88 -7.29 20.93
N ARG A 96 -21.78 -7.52 20.20
CA ARG A 96 -21.24 -6.56 19.23
C ARG A 96 -22.26 -6.23 18.15
N SER A 97 -22.84 -7.26 17.51
CA SER A 97 -23.83 -7.08 16.46
C SER A 97 -25.07 -6.34 16.95
N TRP A 98 -25.62 -6.69 18.12
CA TRP A 98 -26.86 -6.09 18.61
C TRP A 98 -26.71 -4.66 19.13
N PHE A 99 -25.59 -4.34 19.79
CA PHE A 99 -25.49 -3.10 20.55
C PHE A 99 -24.45 -2.12 20.04
N LEU A 100 -23.37 -2.59 19.40
CA LEU A 100 -22.32 -1.69 18.92
C LEU A 100 -22.61 -1.15 17.52
N ILE A 101 -23.49 -1.79 16.75
CA ILE A 101 -23.93 -1.34 15.42
C ILE A 101 -25.27 -0.59 15.55
N ASP A 102 -25.49 0.38 14.68
CA ASP A 102 -26.76 1.09 14.53
C ASP A 102 -27.38 0.70 13.19
N TYR A 103 -28.52 0.01 13.24
CA TYR A 103 -29.23 -0.45 12.05
C TYR A 103 -30.30 0.57 11.68
N LEU A 104 -30.21 1.11 10.47
CA LEU A 104 -31.06 2.21 10.05
C LEU A 104 -32.49 1.71 9.74
N GLU A 105 -33.46 2.24 10.48
CA GLU A 105 -34.89 2.04 10.23
C GLU A 105 -35.37 3.02 9.14
N CYS A 106 -35.93 2.47 8.06
CA CYS A 106 -36.36 3.24 6.90
C CYS A 106 -37.88 3.30 6.82
N SER A 107 -38.46 4.50 6.92
CA SER A 107 -39.90 4.72 6.86
C SER A 107 -40.31 5.84 5.88
N GLY A 108 -39.42 6.20 4.93
CA GLY A 108 -39.61 7.31 3.99
C GLY A 108 -39.61 6.89 2.52
N GLU A 109 -39.99 7.83 1.64
CA GLU A 109 -39.94 7.66 0.18
C GLU A 109 -38.49 7.56 -0.32
N GLU A 110 -38.27 6.72 -1.35
CA GLU A 110 -36.99 6.62 -2.05
C GLU A 110 -36.64 7.96 -2.73
N VAL A 111 -35.39 8.39 -2.57
CA VAL A 111 -34.85 9.63 -3.14
C VAL A 111 -33.93 9.30 -4.31
N ASP A 112 -34.12 9.98 -5.44
CA ASP A 112 -33.21 9.88 -6.57
C ASP A 112 -31.85 10.50 -6.25
N LEU A 113 -30.81 9.66 -6.17
CA LEU A 113 -29.45 10.06 -5.82
C LEU A 113 -28.77 10.94 -6.90
N SER A 114 -29.30 10.97 -8.12
CA SER A 114 -28.82 11.86 -9.19
C SER A 114 -29.28 13.31 -9.03
N THR A 115 -30.19 13.57 -8.07
CA THR A 115 -30.71 14.90 -7.79
C THR A 115 -29.59 15.88 -7.43
N ASP A 116 -29.72 17.12 -7.90
CA ASP A 116 -28.79 18.21 -7.63
C ASP A 116 -28.71 18.55 -6.13
N ILE A 117 -27.50 18.77 -5.62
CA ILE A 117 -27.24 19.04 -4.21
C ILE A 117 -27.99 20.27 -3.66
N GLN A 118 -28.45 21.20 -4.52
CA GLN A 118 -29.25 22.35 -4.09
C GLN A 118 -30.63 21.99 -3.51
N TYR A 119 -31.10 20.75 -3.69
CA TYR A 119 -32.36 20.29 -3.13
C TYR A 119 -32.17 19.54 -1.80
N ALA A 120 -30.92 19.33 -1.35
CA ALA A 120 -30.63 18.81 -0.03
C ALA A 120 -31.09 19.79 1.05
N LYS A 121 -31.63 19.26 2.15
CA LYS A 121 -32.02 20.06 3.31
C LYS A 121 -30.82 20.82 3.84
N GLY A 122 -31.00 22.13 4.02
CA GLY A 122 -29.94 23.03 4.43
C GLY A 122 -28.97 23.45 3.31
N VAL A 123 -29.18 23.11 2.04
CA VAL A 123 -28.28 23.52 0.94
C VAL A 123 -28.99 24.43 -0.06
N GLY A 124 -28.86 25.75 0.11
CA GLY A 124 -29.29 26.71 -0.92
C GLY A 124 -28.23 26.96 -2.01
N PRO A 125 -28.53 27.79 -3.03
CA PRO A 125 -27.64 28.09 -4.15
C PRO A 125 -26.23 28.57 -3.75
N ASN A 126 -26.14 29.36 -2.68
CA ASN A 126 -24.86 29.85 -2.14
C ASN A 126 -24.02 28.74 -1.50
N ARG A 127 -24.66 27.75 -0.87
CA ARG A 127 -23.97 26.59 -0.26
C ARG A 127 -23.55 25.60 -1.34
N LYS A 128 -24.38 25.35 -2.36
CA LYS A 128 -24.01 24.56 -3.54
C LYS A 128 -22.70 25.03 -4.16
N LYS A 129 -22.53 26.35 -4.40
CA LYS A 129 -21.27 26.90 -4.95
C LYS A 129 -20.03 26.57 -4.08
N LYS A 130 -20.20 26.44 -2.76
CA LYS A 130 -19.12 26.06 -1.85
C LYS A 130 -18.88 24.55 -1.87
N LEU A 131 -19.93 23.74 -1.83
CA LEU A 131 -19.86 22.27 -1.89
C LEU A 131 -19.27 21.77 -3.21
N LYS A 132 -19.56 22.46 -4.33
CA LYS A 132 -18.93 22.19 -5.63
C LYS A 132 -17.40 22.31 -5.60
N LYS A 133 -16.83 23.19 -4.77
CA LYS A 133 -15.36 23.28 -4.57
C LYS A 133 -14.77 22.04 -3.87
N LEU A 134 -15.61 21.26 -3.19
CA LEU A 134 -15.25 19.99 -2.56
C LEU A 134 -15.57 18.79 -3.45
N GLY A 135 -16.06 19.01 -4.69
CA GLY A 135 -16.47 17.95 -5.61
C GLY A 135 -17.88 17.40 -5.35
N ILE A 136 -18.71 18.10 -4.57
CA ILE A 136 -20.08 17.65 -4.26
C ILE A 136 -21.08 18.42 -5.12
N GLU A 137 -21.67 17.76 -6.11
CA GLU A 137 -22.67 18.34 -7.03
C GLU A 137 -24.04 17.65 -6.95
N THR A 138 -24.09 16.38 -6.58
CA THR A 138 -25.29 15.54 -6.48
C THR A 138 -25.51 15.01 -5.07
N LEU A 139 -26.70 14.43 -4.81
CA LEU A 139 -26.98 13.73 -3.55
C LEU A 139 -26.10 12.48 -3.38
N ARG A 140 -25.74 11.80 -4.47
CA ARG A 140 -24.74 10.72 -4.45
C ARG A 140 -23.38 11.22 -3.97
N ASP A 141 -22.90 12.34 -4.49
CA ASP A 141 -21.61 12.89 -4.04
C ASP A 141 -21.63 13.24 -2.55
N LEU A 142 -22.77 13.69 -2.02
CA LEU A 142 -22.92 13.97 -0.58
C LEU A 142 -22.82 12.68 0.26
N LEU A 143 -23.48 11.62 -0.20
CA LEU A 143 -23.47 10.30 0.43
C LEU A 143 -22.08 9.63 0.39
N GLU A 144 -21.28 9.91 -0.64
CA GLU A 144 -19.94 9.33 -0.80
C GLU A 144 -18.83 10.23 -0.25
N PHE A 145 -19.18 11.42 0.27
CA PHE A 145 -18.24 12.33 0.91
C PHE A 145 -17.96 11.93 2.36
N PHE A 146 -17.21 10.85 2.53
CA PHE A 146 -16.93 10.28 3.85
C PHE A 146 -16.12 11.24 4.75
N PRO A 147 -16.31 11.16 6.08
CA PRO A 147 -15.51 11.91 7.04
C PRO A 147 -14.00 11.65 6.88
N ARG A 148 -13.18 12.69 7.04
CA ARG A 148 -11.72 12.56 7.08
C ARG A 148 -11.26 11.90 8.38
N ASP A 149 -11.94 12.20 9.47
CA ASP A 149 -11.60 11.76 10.82
C ASP A 149 -12.85 11.78 11.71
N TYR A 150 -12.74 11.30 12.95
CA TYR A 150 -13.83 11.21 13.91
C TYR A 150 -13.39 11.73 15.27
N GLU A 151 -14.29 12.44 15.93
CA GLU A 151 -14.10 12.95 17.29
C GLU A 151 -14.94 12.12 18.26
N ASP A 152 -14.29 11.35 19.14
CA ASP A 152 -15.00 10.56 20.14
C ASP A 152 -15.39 11.42 21.35
N ARG A 153 -16.69 11.70 21.49
CA ARG A 153 -17.26 12.42 22.65
C ARG A 153 -18.01 11.51 23.62
N ARG A 154 -17.86 10.18 23.51
CA ARG A 154 -18.52 9.23 24.41
C ARG A 154 -17.86 9.21 25.79
N LYS A 155 -16.52 9.34 25.84
CA LYS A 155 -15.75 9.37 27.10
C LYS A 155 -15.78 10.75 27.74
N ILE A 156 -16.11 10.78 29.03
CA ILE A 156 -16.04 12.00 29.86
C ILE A 156 -14.91 11.82 30.86
N PHE A 157 -13.85 12.61 30.72
CA PHE A 157 -12.69 12.59 31.62
C PHE A 157 -12.94 13.48 32.82
N LYS A 158 -12.48 13.05 34.01
CA LYS A 158 -12.43 13.92 35.19
C LYS A 158 -11.35 14.99 35.00
N LEU A 159 -11.48 16.13 35.67
CA LEU A 159 -10.50 17.22 35.55
C LEU A 159 -9.10 16.83 36.04
N ASN A 160 -9.01 15.83 36.93
CA ASN A 160 -7.74 15.32 37.45
C ASN A 160 -7.01 14.38 36.46
N ASP A 161 -7.72 13.82 35.48
CA ASP A 161 -7.19 12.80 34.56
C ASP A 161 -6.81 13.41 33.19
N LEU A 162 -6.77 14.74 33.09
CA LEU A 162 -6.48 15.43 31.83
C LEU A 162 -4.99 15.32 31.46
N LEU A 163 -4.73 14.95 30.21
CA LEU A 163 -3.37 14.87 29.64
C LEU A 163 -3.15 15.98 28.60
N PRO A 164 -1.98 16.64 28.60
CA PRO A 164 -1.67 17.69 27.63
C PRO A 164 -1.53 17.13 26.21
N GLY A 165 -2.03 17.87 25.23
CA GLY A 165 -1.96 17.51 23.81
C GLY A 165 -3.20 16.79 23.28
N GLU A 166 -4.04 16.24 24.15
CA GLU A 166 -5.24 15.51 23.76
C GLU A 166 -6.46 16.43 23.66
N LYS A 167 -7.37 16.12 22.74
CA LYS A 167 -8.71 16.71 22.69
C LYS A 167 -9.64 15.84 23.53
N VAL A 168 -10.15 16.40 24.61
CA VAL A 168 -10.92 15.68 25.63
C VAL A 168 -12.29 16.31 25.82
N THR A 169 -13.24 15.49 26.27
CA THR A 169 -14.50 15.95 26.86
C THR A 169 -14.42 15.80 28.37
N THR A 170 -14.76 16.85 29.11
CA THR A 170 -14.86 16.83 30.57
C THR A 170 -16.15 17.51 31.03
N GLN A 171 -16.49 17.37 32.31
CA GLN A 171 -17.67 17.97 32.93
C GLN A 171 -17.25 18.74 34.18
N GLY A 172 -17.89 19.88 34.41
CA GLY A 172 -17.71 20.65 35.64
C GLY A 172 -18.65 21.84 35.70
N LYS A 173 -18.52 22.64 36.76
CA LYS A 173 -19.28 23.86 36.98
C LYS A 173 -18.45 25.08 36.56
N ILE A 174 -19.06 26.02 35.83
CA ILE A 174 -18.39 27.29 35.53
C ILE A 174 -18.44 28.17 36.78
N VAL A 175 -17.28 28.54 37.32
CA VAL A 175 -17.16 29.30 38.56
C VAL A 175 -17.04 30.80 38.29
N SER A 176 -16.27 31.19 37.28
CA SER A 176 -16.04 32.58 36.92
C SER A 176 -15.83 32.75 35.42
N VAL A 177 -16.11 33.96 34.93
CA VAL A 177 -15.90 34.36 33.53
C VAL A 177 -15.36 35.78 33.51
N GLU A 178 -14.15 35.94 33.01
CA GLU A 178 -13.43 37.22 32.94
C GLU A 178 -12.89 37.45 31.54
N THR A 179 -12.82 38.71 31.11
CA THR A 179 -12.15 39.09 29.85
C THR A 179 -10.99 40.02 30.18
N LYS A 180 -9.79 39.64 29.75
CA LYS A 180 -8.59 40.49 29.87
C LYS A 180 -8.17 40.96 28.48
N LYS A 181 -7.97 42.27 28.34
CA LYS A 181 -7.36 42.84 27.14
C LYS A 181 -5.84 42.79 27.29
N PHE A 182 -5.15 42.21 26.31
CA PHE A 182 -3.70 42.14 26.27
C PHE A 182 -3.21 42.68 24.92
N GLN A 183 -2.66 43.89 24.93
CA GLN A 183 -2.25 44.65 23.74
C GLN A 183 -3.39 44.74 22.70
N ASN A 184 -3.27 43.99 21.59
CA ASN A 184 -4.23 43.93 20.48
C ASN A 184 -5.12 42.68 20.49
N MET A 185 -5.11 41.88 21.56
CA MET A 185 -5.93 40.68 21.68
C MET A 185 -6.79 40.69 22.93
N ASN A 186 -8.02 40.20 22.81
CA ASN A 186 -8.92 39.99 23.94
C ASN A 186 -8.89 38.50 24.31
N ILE A 187 -8.61 38.19 25.57
CA ILE A 187 -8.60 36.82 26.08
C ILE A 187 -9.79 36.67 27.03
N LEU A 188 -10.80 35.94 26.59
CA LEU A 188 -11.92 35.51 27.42
C LEU A 188 -11.49 34.25 28.18
N THR A 189 -11.57 34.27 29.50
CA THR A 189 -11.22 33.14 30.37
C THR A 189 -12.44 32.76 31.22
N ALA A 190 -12.85 31.50 31.17
CA ALA A 190 -13.80 30.92 32.12
C ALA A 190 -13.10 29.86 32.97
N VAL A 191 -13.46 29.71 34.25
CA VAL A 191 -12.88 28.67 35.11
C VAL A 191 -13.88 27.53 35.28
N LEU A 192 -13.49 26.33 34.86
CA LEU A 192 -14.23 25.10 35.08
C LEU A 192 -13.75 24.43 36.37
N SER A 193 -14.68 23.94 37.20
CA SER A 193 -14.34 23.24 38.43
C SER A 193 -15.26 22.06 38.72
N ASP A 194 -14.69 20.97 39.25
CA ASP A 194 -15.40 19.82 39.81
C ASP A 194 -15.48 19.87 41.36
N GLY A 195 -15.02 20.96 41.97
CA GLY A 195 -14.92 21.15 43.41
C GLY A 195 -13.53 20.86 44.00
N LEU A 196 -12.68 20.11 43.31
CA LEU A 196 -11.30 19.80 43.73
C LEU A 196 -10.27 20.46 42.81
N VAL A 197 -10.53 20.46 41.50
CA VAL A 197 -9.63 20.95 40.46
C VAL A 197 -10.25 22.18 39.79
N HIS A 198 -9.40 23.11 39.37
CA HIS A 198 -9.78 24.29 38.59
C HIS A 198 -9.00 24.31 37.28
N VAL A 199 -9.72 24.32 36.16
CA VAL A 199 -9.15 24.33 34.81
C VAL A 199 -9.59 25.59 34.08
N PRO A 200 -8.66 26.49 33.71
CA PRO A 200 -8.97 27.66 32.90
C PRO A 200 -9.31 27.26 31.45
N LEU A 201 -10.45 27.75 30.96
CA LEU A 201 -10.90 27.70 29.57
C LEU A 201 -10.62 29.05 28.92
N LYS A 202 -9.86 29.09 27.82
CA LYS A 202 -9.43 30.34 27.18
C LYS A 202 -9.89 30.43 25.73
N TRP A 203 -10.48 31.56 25.35
CA TRP A 203 -10.79 31.90 23.96
C TRP A 203 -10.07 33.20 23.56
N PHE A 204 -9.42 33.19 22.40
CA PHE A 204 -8.67 34.34 21.89
C PHE A 204 -9.50 35.08 20.83
N ASN A 205 -9.77 36.37 21.04
CA ASN A 205 -10.55 37.25 20.17
C ASN A 205 -11.99 36.76 19.89
N GLN A 206 -12.64 36.11 20.87
CA GLN A 206 -14.02 35.61 20.76
C GLN A 206 -14.95 36.20 21.83
N ASP A 207 -14.98 37.54 21.93
CA ASP A 207 -15.76 38.24 22.97
C ASP A 207 -17.27 37.98 22.92
N TYR A 208 -17.80 37.58 21.75
CA TYR A 208 -19.21 37.25 21.58
C TYR A 208 -19.67 36.09 22.49
N LEU A 209 -18.75 35.23 22.95
CA LEU A 209 -19.03 34.14 23.88
C LEU A 209 -19.22 34.61 25.33
N GLN A 210 -18.80 35.83 25.68
CA GLN A 210 -18.81 36.29 27.06
C GLN A 210 -20.23 36.27 27.66
N THR A 211 -21.23 36.74 26.91
CA THR A 211 -22.63 36.74 27.37
C THR A 211 -23.14 35.32 27.60
N TYR A 212 -22.83 34.40 26.69
CA TYR A 212 -23.23 33.00 26.79
C TYR A 212 -22.59 32.31 27.99
N LEU A 213 -21.27 32.47 28.19
CA LEU A 213 -20.56 31.85 29.31
C LEU A 213 -20.98 32.45 30.66
N LYS A 214 -21.25 33.75 30.74
CA LYS A 214 -21.77 34.38 31.95
C LYS A 214 -23.13 33.82 32.37
N GLN A 215 -24.02 33.51 31.42
CA GLN A 215 -25.30 32.86 31.69
C GLN A 215 -25.16 31.43 32.23
N LEU A 216 -24.04 30.77 31.94
CA LEU A 216 -23.71 29.43 32.43
C LEU A 216 -22.92 29.44 33.75
N THR A 217 -22.57 30.62 34.28
CA THR A 217 -21.89 30.72 35.58
C THR A 217 -22.77 30.13 36.67
N GLY A 218 -22.22 29.21 37.44
CA GLY A 218 -22.94 28.46 38.47
C GLY A 218 -23.59 27.16 37.98
N LYS A 219 -23.64 26.90 36.67
CA LYS A 219 -24.25 25.69 36.09
C LYS A 219 -23.20 24.63 35.76
N GLU A 220 -23.63 23.36 35.77
CA GLU A 220 -22.84 22.26 35.23
C GLU A 220 -22.88 22.26 33.70
N VAL A 221 -21.70 22.06 33.10
CA VAL A 221 -21.47 22.10 31.66
C VAL A 221 -20.57 20.94 31.24
N PHE A 222 -20.76 20.48 30.01
CA PHE A 222 -19.76 19.70 29.29
C PHE A 222 -18.84 20.64 28.52
N VAL A 223 -17.56 20.32 28.55
CA VAL A 223 -16.49 21.10 27.91
C VAL A 223 -15.67 20.18 27.04
N THR A 224 -15.57 20.51 25.75
CA THR A 224 -14.76 19.76 24.80
C THR A 224 -13.69 20.65 24.18
N GLY A 225 -12.41 20.26 24.29
CA GLY A 225 -11.31 21.05 23.74
C GLY A 225 -9.95 20.41 23.94
N THR A 226 -8.92 21.05 23.39
CA THR A 226 -7.54 20.55 23.48
C THR A 226 -6.89 21.07 24.76
N VAL A 227 -6.40 20.13 25.58
CA VAL A 227 -5.67 20.43 26.80
C VAL A 227 -4.27 20.90 26.44
N LYS A 228 -3.85 22.02 27.03
CA LYS A 228 -2.49 22.53 26.93
C LYS A 228 -1.91 22.72 28.31
N SER A 229 -0.62 22.45 28.45
CA SER A 229 0.14 22.87 29.62
C SER A 229 0.59 24.31 29.42
N ASN A 230 0.28 25.17 30.40
CA ASN A 230 0.79 26.52 30.42
C ASN A 230 2.28 26.49 30.76
N ALA A 231 3.13 26.96 29.84
CA ALA A 231 4.58 26.93 29.99
C ALA A 231 5.11 27.66 31.24
N TYR A 232 4.35 28.63 31.79
CA TYR A 232 4.78 29.44 32.93
C TYR A 232 4.31 28.90 34.27
N THR A 233 3.09 28.34 34.34
CA THR A 233 2.50 27.89 35.62
C THR A 233 2.48 26.38 35.76
N GLY A 234 2.72 25.62 34.69
CA GLY A 234 2.51 24.17 34.64
C GLY A 234 1.05 23.74 34.71
N GLN A 235 0.11 24.68 34.92
CA GLN A 235 -1.32 24.38 35.02
C GLN A 235 -1.88 23.99 33.65
N TYR A 236 -2.80 23.02 33.66
CA TYR A 236 -3.54 22.64 32.47
C TYR A 236 -4.64 23.66 32.18
N GLU A 237 -4.74 24.05 30.92
CA GLU A 237 -5.76 24.96 30.40
C GLU A 237 -6.31 24.42 29.08
N ILE A 238 -7.57 24.72 28.77
CA ILE A 238 -8.21 24.27 27.53
C ILE A 238 -8.44 25.48 26.64
N HIS A 239 -7.93 25.43 25.41
CA HIS A 239 -8.07 26.53 24.45
C HIS A 239 -9.26 26.30 23.51
N ASN A 240 -10.01 27.37 23.23
CA ASN A 240 -11.15 27.42 22.31
C ASN A 240 -12.17 26.29 22.54
N ALA A 241 -12.49 26.02 23.81
CA ALA A 241 -13.36 24.91 24.17
C ALA A 241 -14.81 25.14 23.70
N GLU A 242 -15.48 24.07 23.29
CA GLU A 242 -16.93 24.05 23.12
C GLU A 242 -17.58 23.79 24.48
N VAL A 243 -18.47 24.70 24.91
CA VAL A 243 -19.17 24.61 26.20
C VAL A 243 -20.65 24.38 25.92
N THR A 244 -21.20 23.31 26.51
CA THR A 244 -22.61 22.95 26.38
C THR A 244 -23.21 22.77 27.79
N PRO A 245 -24.36 23.37 28.12
CA PRO A 245 -25.01 23.11 29.40
C PRO A 245 -25.36 21.62 29.53
N LYS A 246 -25.21 21.07 30.74
CA LYS A 246 -25.59 19.67 31.02
C LYS A 246 -27.08 19.40 30.81
N GLU A 247 -27.91 20.42 31.03
CA GLU A 247 -29.36 20.40 30.76
C GLU A 247 -29.71 20.45 29.26
N GLY A 248 -28.73 20.76 28.40
CA GLY A 248 -28.91 20.75 26.95
C GLY A 248 -28.72 19.35 26.35
N GLU A 249 -28.99 19.23 25.05
CA GLU A 249 -28.72 18.03 24.25
C GLU A 249 -27.20 17.84 24.05
N TYR A 250 -26.47 17.51 25.13
CA TYR A 250 -25.10 17.02 24.98
C TYR A 250 -25.14 15.54 24.60
N VAL A 251 -24.93 15.27 23.31
CA VAL A 251 -24.97 13.90 22.80
C VAL A 251 -23.58 13.26 22.94
N ARG A 252 -23.46 12.28 23.85
CA ARG A 252 -22.27 11.42 24.01
C ARG A 252 -22.17 10.46 22.83
N ARG A 253 -21.64 10.93 21.68
CA ARG A 253 -21.48 10.12 20.46
C ARG A 253 -20.18 10.44 19.72
N ILE A 254 -19.84 9.61 18.74
CA ILE A 254 -18.77 9.89 17.80
C ILE A 254 -19.27 10.94 16.79
N LEU A 255 -18.50 12.02 16.59
CA LEU A 255 -18.84 13.07 15.65
C LEU A 255 -17.92 13.05 14.42
N PRO A 256 -18.46 13.00 13.19
CA PRO A 256 -17.64 13.01 11.99
C PRO A 256 -16.94 14.36 11.78
N ILE A 257 -15.74 14.35 11.23
CA ILE A 257 -14.95 15.52 10.81
C ILE A 257 -14.80 15.48 9.29
N TYR A 258 -15.52 16.36 8.60
CA TYR A 258 -15.48 16.43 7.14
C TYR A 258 -14.36 17.35 6.63
N ARG A 259 -13.92 17.16 5.38
CA ARG A 259 -13.04 18.14 4.72
C ARG A 259 -13.80 19.45 4.53
N LEU A 260 -13.13 20.58 4.79
CA LEU A 260 -13.73 21.91 4.69
C LEU A 260 -13.18 22.70 3.51
N THR A 261 -13.98 23.66 3.05
CA THR A 261 -13.55 24.72 2.13
C THR A 261 -13.78 26.08 2.79
N SER A 262 -13.20 27.15 2.23
CA SER A 262 -13.37 28.51 2.73
C SER A 262 -14.87 28.87 2.86
N GLY A 263 -15.31 29.22 4.06
CA GLY A 263 -16.66 29.73 4.31
C GLY A 263 -17.73 28.67 4.61
N ILE A 264 -17.36 27.43 4.92
CA ILE A 264 -18.26 26.44 5.54
C ILE A 264 -17.62 25.88 6.81
N SER A 265 -18.35 25.89 7.93
CA SER A 265 -17.84 25.39 9.21
C SER A 265 -18.17 23.91 9.42
N GLN A 266 -17.45 23.21 10.31
CA GLN A 266 -17.78 21.83 10.69
C GLN A 266 -19.23 21.71 11.19
N LYS A 267 -19.71 22.66 12.00
CA LYS A 267 -21.09 22.66 12.51
C LYS A 267 -22.12 22.72 11.38
N GLN A 268 -21.84 23.51 10.34
CA GLN A 268 -22.72 23.59 9.16
C GLN A 268 -22.67 22.31 8.33
N MET A 269 -21.48 21.73 8.12
CA MET A 269 -21.33 20.44 7.45
C MET A 269 -22.11 19.34 8.17
N ARG A 270 -21.83 19.12 9.46
CA ARG A 270 -22.51 18.10 10.27
C ARG A 270 -24.03 18.19 10.17
N LYS A 271 -24.59 19.40 10.30
CA LYS A 271 -26.03 19.61 10.16
C LYS A 271 -26.58 19.21 8.78
N ILE A 272 -25.88 19.56 7.69
CA ILE A 272 -26.29 19.15 6.34
C ILE A 272 -26.28 17.62 6.23
N PHE A 273 -25.26 16.95 6.74
CA PHE A 273 -25.18 15.49 6.67
C PHE A 273 -26.26 14.82 7.54
N GLU A 274 -26.47 15.30 8.77
CA GLU A 274 -27.49 14.77 9.70
C GLU A 274 -28.91 14.88 9.12
N GLU A 275 -29.23 15.96 8.41
CA GLU A 275 -30.56 16.20 7.83
C GLU A 275 -30.84 15.37 6.56
N ASN A 276 -29.82 14.81 5.90
CA ASN A 276 -29.95 14.18 4.58
C ASN A 276 -29.50 12.71 4.52
N ILE A 277 -28.38 12.35 5.13
CA ILE A 277 -27.78 11.00 4.99
C ILE A 277 -28.75 9.86 5.35
N PRO A 278 -29.54 9.91 6.45
CA PRO A 278 -30.48 8.83 6.77
C PRO A 278 -31.43 8.49 5.61
N SER A 279 -32.07 9.51 5.00
CA SER A 279 -32.96 9.31 3.86
C SER A 279 -32.23 8.80 2.61
N LEU A 280 -30.99 9.25 2.38
CA LEU A 280 -30.20 8.81 1.24
C LEU A 280 -29.78 7.34 1.39
N CYS A 281 -29.35 6.93 2.58
CA CYS A 281 -29.01 5.54 2.89
C CYS A 281 -30.21 4.60 2.68
N CYS A 282 -31.41 5.03 3.05
CA CYS A 282 -32.63 4.25 2.84
C CYS A 282 -33.01 4.04 1.37
N SER A 283 -32.44 4.84 0.46
CA SER A 283 -32.67 4.73 -0.99
C SER A 283 -31.65 3.82 -1.68
N LEU A 284 -30.68 3.27 -0.94
CA LEU A 284 -29.67 2.35 -1.47
C LEU A 284 -30.23 0.94 -1.61
N LYS A 285 -30.02 0.36 -2.80
CA LYS A 285 -30.31 -1.06 -3.06
C LYS A 285 -29.08 -1.89 -2.76
N GLU A 286 -29.29 -3.07 -2.19
CA GLU A 286 -28.20 -3.99 -1.88
C GLU A 286 -27.46 -4.40 -3.17
N THR A 287 -26.14 -4.29 -3.14
CA THR A 287 -25.26 -4.48 -4.30
C THR A 287 -24.57 -5.84 -4.29
N LEU A 288 -24.48 -6.49 -3.13
CA LEU A 288 -23.89 -7.82 -2.99
C LEU A 288 -24.97 -8.90 -2.85
N PRO A 289 -24.78 -10.08 -3.44
CA PRO A 289 -25.64 -11.23 -3.19
C PRO A 289 -25.74 -11.57 -1.70
N GLU A 290 -26.94 -11.94 -1.23
CA GLU A 290 -27.21 -12.28 0.18
C GLU A 290 -26.27 -13.38 0.70
N ARG A 291 -25.98 -14.39 -0.13
CA ARG A 291 -25.00 -15.45 0.17
C ARG A 291 -23.62 -14.90 0.56
N ILE A 292 -23.15 -13.83 -0.08
CA ILE A 292 -21.84 -13.22 0.23
C ILE A 292 -21.92 -12.45 1.54
N LEU A 293 -22.99 -11.68 1.75
CA LEU A 293 -23.21 -10.96 3.01
C LEU A 293 -23.20 -11.91 4.20
N GLU A 294 -23.88 -13.05 4.10
CA GLU A 294 -23.90 -14.08 5.15
C GLU A 294 -22.54 -14.78 5.31
N LYS A 295 -21.92 -15.23 4.21
CA LYS A 295 -20.62 -15.93 4.21
C LYS A 295 -19.54 -15.09 4.87
N ARG A 296 -19.50 -13.80 4.56
CA ARG A 296 -18.46 -12.86 5.02
C ARG A 296 -18.90 -12.02 6.23
N LYS A 297 -20.14 -12.17 6.72
CA LYS A 297 -20.74 -11.42 7.84
C LYS A 297 -20.63 -9.90 7.67
N LEU A 298 -20.91 -9.42 6.46
CA LEU A 298 -20.82 -8.00 6.14
C LEU A 298 -22.15 -7.29 6.46
N LEU A 299 -22.08 -5.98 6.73
CA LEU A 299 -23.28 -5.16 6.92
C LEU A 299 -24.07 -5.02 5.61
N GLY A 300 -25.37 -4.73 5.72
CA GLY A 300 -26.14 -4.28 4.56
C GLY A 300 -25.65 -2.92 4.08
N VAL A 301 -25.83 -2.62 2.79
CA VAL A 301 -25.31 -1.39 2.17
C VAL A 301 -25.75 -0.12 2.90
N LYS A 302 -27.02 -0.03 3.31
CA LYS A 302 -27.58 1.14 4.01
C LYS A 302 -26.90 1.40 5.36
N ASP A 303 -26.65 0.32 6.11
CA ASP A 303 -26.08 0.38 7.46
C ASP A 303 -24.59 0.67 7.38
N ALA A 304 -23.91 0.19 6.33
CA ALA A 304 -22.52 0.50 6.07
C ALA A 304 -22.32 1.98 5.72
N TYR A 305 -23.10 2.56 4.80
CA TYR A 305 -23.02 3.99 4.51
C TYR A 305 -23.36 4.84 5.74
N TYR A 306 -24.41 4.49 6.47
CA TYR A 306 -24.78 5.19 7.69
C TYR A 306 -23.66 5.10 8.75
N GLY A 307 -23.09 3.92 8.96
CA GLY A 307 -21.99 3.68 9.89
C GLY A 307 -20.69 4.40 9.52
N MET A 308 -20.45 4.70 8.25
CA MET A 308 -19.35 5.58 7.83
C MET A 308 -19.59 7.04 8.22
N HIS A 309 -20.82 7.56 8.15
CA HIS A 309 -21.09 8.96 8.51
C HIS A 309 -21.30 9.17 10.01
N PHE A 310 -22.07 8.27 10.63
CA PHE A 310 -22.53 8.36 12.01
C PHE A 310 -22.33 7.04 12.74
N PRO A 311 -21.08 6.60 12.92
CA PRO A 311 -20.80 5.38 13.66
C PRO A 311 -21.27 5.51 15.11
N LYS A 312 -22.03 4.51 15.55
CA LYS A 312 -22.41 4.35 16.96
C LYS A 312 -21.19 4.09 17.84
N THR A 313 -20.25 3.32 17.30
CA THR A 313 -19.01 2.88 17.94
C THR A 313 -17.90 2.77 16.90
N PHE A 314 -16.64 2.69 17.32
CA PHE A 314 -15.56 2.46 16.38
C PHE A 314 -15.64 1.04 15.77
N TYR A 315 -16.22 0.08 16.48
CA TYR A 315 -16.59 -1.22 15.90
C TYR A 315 -17.60 -1.09 14.73
N HIS A 316 -18.62 -0.24 14.86
CA HIS A 316 -19.56 0.03 13.76
C HIS A 316 -18.82 0.63 12.55
N LEU A 317 -17.96 1.63 12.79
CA LEU A 317 -17.15 2.25 11.74
C LEU A 317 -16.28 1.21 11.02
N GLU A 318 -15.62 0.32 11.76
CA GLU A 318 -14.76 -0.71 11.19
C GLU A 318 -15.56 -1.67 10.30
N LYS A 319 -16.73 -2.13 10.76
CA LYS A 319 -17.62 -3.02 9.99
C LYS A 319 -18.21 -2.35 8.75
N ALA A 320 -18.58 -1.07 8.87
CA ALA A 320 -19.04 -0.25 7.76
C ALA A 320 -17.95 -0.10 6.69
N ARG A 321 -16.73 0.25 7.10
CA ARG A 321 -15.57 0.35 6.23
C ARG A 321 -15.25 -1.00 5.57
N GLU A 322 -15.24 -2.09 6.33
CA GLU A 322 -14.99 -3.46 5.84
C GLU A 322 -15.96 -3.83 4.71
N ARG A 323 -17.26 -3.59 4.89
CA ARG A 323 -18.30 -3.86 3.89
C ARG A 323 -18.11 -3.05 2.60
N LEU A 324 -17.81 -1.75 2.70
CA LEU A 324 -17.65 -0.89 1.53
C LEU A 324 -16.32 -1.14 0.81
N ALA A 325 -15.24 -1.36 1.56
CA ALA A 325 -13.95 -1.76 0.99
C ALA A 325 -14.07 -3.11 0.26
N TYR A 326 -14.76 -4.08 0.88
CA TYR A 326 -15.02 -5.37 0.24
C TYR A 326 -15.79 -5.21 -1.07
N GLU A 327 -16.85 -4.40 -1.10
CA GLU A 327 -17.63 -4.16 -2.33
C GLU A 327 -16.76 -3.56 -3.43
N GLU A 328 -16.01 -2.51 -3.14
CA GLU A 328 -15.11 -1.90 -4.11
C GLU A 328 -14.12 -2.92 -4.70
N LEU A 329 -13.53 -3.77 -3.87
CA LEU A 329 -12.62 -4.84 -4.30
C LEU A 329 -13.34 -5.95 -5.06
N PHE A 330 -14.56 -6.29 -4.66
CA PHE A 330 -15.40 -7.29 -5.31
C PHE A 330 -15.79 -6.86 -6.72
N VAL A 331 -16.22 -5.61 -6.92
CA VAL A 331 -16.54 -5.12 -8.27
C VAL A 331 -15.29 -5.03 -9.14
N LEU A 332 -14.12 -4.66 -8.57
CA LEU A 332 -12.85 -4.74 -9.30
C LEU A 332 -12.55 -6.19 -9.75
N GLN A 333 -12.68 -7.17 -8.87
CA GLN A 333 -12.43 -8.58 -9.20
C GLN A 333 -13.43 -9.12 -10.25
N LEU A 334 -14.71 -8.73 -10.16
CA LEU A 334 -15.72 -9.05 -11.18
C LEU A 334 -15.31 -8.50 -12.56
N ALA A 335 -14.80 -7.26 -12.60
CA ALA A 335 -14.33 -6.63 -13.83
C ALA A 335 -13.19 -7.42 -14.47
N PHE A 336 -12.17 -7.78 -13.67
CA PHE A 336 -11.06 -8.61 -14.15
C PHE A 336 -11.52 -9.98 -14.64
N GLN A 337 -12.46 -10.62 -13.94
CA GLN A 337 -13.01 -11.90 -14.38
C GLN A 337 -13.77 -11.78 -15.70
N LYS A 338 -14.51 -10.68 -15.90
CA LYS A 338 -15.21 -10.39 -17.16
C LYS A 338 -14.21 -10.20 -18.31
N ILE A 339 -13.19 -9.36 -18.13
CA ILE A 339 -12.12 -9.15 -19.13
C ILE A 339 -11.44 -10.48 -19.47
N ARG A 340 -11.16 -11.31 -18.46
CA ARG A 340 -10.58 -12.64 -18.65
C ARG A 340 -11.51 -13.53 -19.48
N LYS A 341 -12.79 -13.64 -19.14
CA LYS A 341 -13.76 -14.45 -19.91
C LYS A 341 -13.93 -13.94 -21.34
N GLU A 342 -13.95 -12.62 -21.55
CA GLU A 342 -14.02 -12.06 -22.90
C GLU A 342 -12.79 -12.42 -23.74
N ARG A 343 -11.58 -12.38 -23.16
CA ARG A 343 -10.37 -12.87 -23.84
C ARG A 343 -10.43 -14.37 -24.11
N GLU A 344 -10.92 -15.17 -23.16
CA GLU A 344 -11.09 -16.61 -23.33
C GLU A 344 -12.11 -16.94 -24.45
N LYS A 345 -13.15 -16.13 -24.64
CA LYS A 345 -14.13 -16.27 -25.75
C LYS A 345 -13.52 -16.06 -27.13
N HIS A 346 -12.51 -15.19 -27.24
CA HIS A 346 -11.79 -15.00 -28.48
C HIS A 346 -10.95 -16.25 -28.83
N GLY A 347 -10.60 -17.07 -27.85
CA GLY A 347 -9.75 -18.25 -28.01
C GLY A 347 -8.26 -17.88 -28.09
N GLY A 348 -7.41 -18.88 -27.87
CA GLY A 348 -5.97 -18.85 -28.08
C GLY A 348 -5.56 -19.82 -29.20
N ILE A 349 -4.28 -19.85 -29.53
CA ILE A 349 -3.74 -20.85 -30.46
C ILE A 349 -3.14 -21.98 -29.63
N PRO A 350 -3.83 -23.13 -29.43
CA PRO A 350 -3.29 -24.22 -28.63
C PRO A 350 -2.04 -24.80 -29.28
N LYS A 351 -0.93 -24.78 -28.55
CA LYS A 351 0.37 -25.22 -29.07
C LYS A 351 0.57 -26.71 -28.81
N LYS A 352 1.08 -27.40 -29.83
CA LYS A 352 1.53 -28.80 -29.71
C LYS A 352 2.99 -28.80 -29.27
N ILE A 353 3.23 -29.02 -27.98
CA ILE A 353 4.56 -29.01 -27.37
C ILE A 353 4.86 -30.41 -26.86
N GLU A 354 5.89 -31.07 -27.41
CA GLU A 354 6.37 -32.37 -26.91
C GLU A 354 7.36 -32.20 -25.74
N GLY A 355 8.05 -31.06 -25.69
CA GLY A 355 9.00 -30.69 -24.65
C GLY A 355 10.42 -31.20 -24.86
N LYS A 356 10.76 -31.76 -26.03
CA LYS A 356 12.06 -32.40 -26.30
C LYS A 356 13.20 -31.40 -26.25
N LEU A 357 13.04 -30.24 -26.93
CA LEU A 357 14.05 -29.19 -26.96
C LEU A 357 14.32 -28.61 -25.56
N ALA A 358 13.26 -28.42 -24.77
CA ALA A 358 13.39 -27.96 -23.39
C ALA A 358 14.13 -28.98 -22.51
N GLU A 359 13.84 -30.28 -22.65
CA GLU A 359 14.58 -31.33 -21.93
C GLU A 359 16.06 -31.37 -22.30
N GLU A 360 16.39 -31.28 -23.59
CA GLU A 360 17.77 -31.20 -24.07
C GLU A 360 18.48 -29.96 -23.54
N PHE A 361 17.80 -28.81 -23.53
CA PHE A 361 18.35 -27.58 -22.97
C PHE A 361 18.62 -27.71 -21.48
N ILE A 362 17.67 -28.23 -20.70
CA ILE A 362 17.84 -28.46 -19.25
C ILE A 362 19.05 -29.36 -18.98
N LYS A 363 19.26 -30.42 -19.77
CA LYS A 363 20.42 -31.32 -19.64
C LYS A 363 21.74 -30.62 -20.00
N SER A 364 21.70 -29.59 -20.85
CA SER A 364 22.88 -28.85 -21.28
C SER A 364 23.32 -27.75 -20.30
N LEU A 365 22.47 -27.37 -19.35
CA LEU A 365 22.77 -26.31 -18.38
C LEU A 365 23.88 -26.75 -17.41
N PRO A 366 24.82 -25.84 -17.04
CA PRO A 366 25.88 -26.14 -16.07
C PRO A 366 25.39 -26.17 -14.62
N PHE A 367 24.08 -26.06 -14.38
CA PHE A 367 23.44 -26.04 -13.06
C PHE A 367 22.09 -26.76 -13.10
N LYS A 368 21.56 -27.10 -11.93
CA LYS A 368 20.22 -27.68 -11.78
C LYS A 368 19.18 -26.59 -11.54
N LEU A 369 18.01 -26.73 -12.17
CA LEU A 369 16.87 -25.87 -11.91
C LEU A 369 16.31 -26.08 -10.50
N THR A 370 15.88 -24.99 -9.88
CA THR A 370 15.15 -25.02 -8.60
C THR A 370 13.73 -25.59 -8.78
N ASN A 371 13.06 -26.00 -7.70
CA ASN A 371 11.69 -26.50 -7.80
C ASN A 371 10.73 -25.38 -8.23
N ALA A 372 10.97 -24.16 -7.76
CA ALA A 372 10.20 -22.99 -8.18
C ALA A 372 10.35 -22.70 -9.67
N GLN A 373 11.56 -22.81 -10.23
CA GLN A 373 11.80 -22.65 -11.68
C GLN A 373 11.11 -23.75 -12.51
N LYS A 374 11.15 -25.01 -12.06
CA LYS A 374 10.47 -26.13 -12.74
C LYS A 374 8.95 -25.95 -12.72
N ARG A 375 8.40 -25.56 -11.56
CA ARG A 375 6.98 -25.26 -11.40
C ARG A 375 6.56 -24.10 -12.32
N ALA A 376 7.34 -23.01 -12.34
CA ALA A 376 7.07 -21.87 -13.20
C ALA A 376 7.06 -22.24 -14.70
N HIS A 377 8.05 -23.01 -15.15
CA HIS A 377 8.09 -23.53 -16.51
C HIS A 377 6.87 -24.40 -16.83
N GLN A 378 6.48 -25.31 -15.93
CA GLN A 378 5.32 -26.17 -16.15
C GLN A 378 4.01 -25.39 -16.23
N GLU A 379 3.82 -24.38 -15.37
CA GLU A 379 2.64 -23.49 -15.42
C GLU A 379 2.56 -22.75 -16.76
N ILE A 380 3.67 -22.16 -17.22
CA ILE A 380 3.76 -21.47 -18.52
C ILE A 380 3.49 -22.43 -19.68
N ARG A 381 4.09 -23.63 -19.65
CA ARG A 381 3.88 -24.65 -20.67
C ARG A 381 2.42 -25.10 -20.74
N ASN A 382 1.78 -25.33 -19.60
CA ASN A 382 0.38 -25.75 -19.55
C ASN A 382 -0.55 -24.69 -20.16
N ASP A 383 -0.29 -23.41 -19.90
CA ASP A 383 -1.07 -22.34 -20.50
C ASP A 383 -0.86 -22.24 -22.01
N MET A 384 0.39 -22.38 -22.49
CA MET A 384 0.68 -22.39 -23.94
C MET A 384 0.03 -23.56 -24.69
N ILE A 385 -0.19 -24.70 -24.02
CA ILE A 385 -0.91 -25.86 -24.60
C ILE A 385 -2.42 -25.63 -24.61
N SER A 386 -2.93 -24.80 -23.70
CA SER A 386 -4.35 -24.51 -23.52
C SER A 386 -4.98 -23.87 -24.76
N GLU A 387 -6.29 -24.01 -24.91
CA GLU A 387 -7.09 -23.28 -25.90
C GLU A 387 -7.27 -21.80 -25.52
N LYS A 388 -6.82 -21.37 -24.34
CA LYS A 388 -6.91 -20.00 -23.84
C LYS A 388 -5.57 -19.30 -24.05
N PRO A 389 -5.55 -18.02 -24.50
CA PRO A 389 -4.30 -17.30 -24.63
C PRO A 389 -3.67 -17.09 -23.25
N MET A 390 -2.40 -17.44 -23.12
CA MET A 390 -1.65 -17.21 -21.89
C MET A 390 -1.49 -15.71 -21.67
N ASN A 391 -1.75 -15.24 -20.45
CA ASN A 391 -1.44 -13.88 -20.04
C ASN A 391 -0.92 -13.91 -18.61
N ARG A 392 0.41 -13.98 -18.45
CA ARG A 392 1.03 -14.40 -17.19
C ARG A 392 2.16 -13.48 -16.76
N LEU A 393 2.18 -13.12 -15.48
CA LEU A 393 3.28 -12.44 -14.80
C LEU A 393 4.20 -13.48 -14.15
N LEU A 394 5.42 -13.60 -14.67
CA LEU A 394 6.52 -14.30 -14.04
C LEU A 394 7.30 -13.36 -13.13
N GLN A 395 7.19 -13.61 -11.84
CA GLN A 395 7.84 -12.82 -10.81
C GLN A 395 8.90 -13.63 -10.09
N GLY A 396 9.98 -12.97 -9.69
CA GLY A 396 10.97 -13.53 -8.79
C GLY A 396 12.04 -12.51 -8.49
N ASP A 397 12.83 -12.77 -7.45
CA ASP A 397 13.91 -11.87 -7.06
C ASP A 397 14.96 -11.71 -8.18
N VAL A 398 15.76 -10.64 -8.15
CA VAL A 398 16.87 -10.41 -9.07
C VAL A 398 17.82 -11.60 -8.99
N GLY A 399 18.04 -12.29 -10.11
CA GLY A 399 18.90 -13.49 -10.16
C GLY A 399 18.23 -14.80 -9.75
N SER A 400 16.91 -14.83 -9.52
CA SER A 400 16.14 -16.07 -9.27
C SER A 400 16.07 -17.01 -10.50
N GLY A 401 16.58 -16.59 -11.67
CA GLY A 401 16.56 -17.38 -12.90
C GLY A 401 15.35 -17.14 -13.80
N LYS A 402 14.68 -15.98 -13.74
CA LYS A 402 13.59 -15.63 -14.68
C LYS A 402 13.97 -15.83 -16.15
N THR A 403 15.19 -15.47 -16.52
CA THR A 403 15.70 -15.64 -17.90
C THR A 403 15.71 -17.10 -18.36
N VAL A 404 16.06 -18.06 -17.50
CA VAL A 404 16.08 -19.48 -17.91
C VAL A 404 14.66 -20.00 -18.14
N VAL A 405 13.69 -19.54 -17.32
CA VAL A 405 12.27 -19.87 -17.51
C VAL A 405 11.74 -19.27 -18.81
N ALA A 406 12.10 -18.03 -19.13
CA ALA A 406 11.76 -17.41 -20.42
C ALA A 406 12.38 -18.15 -21.62
N GLN A 407 13.64 -18.59 -21.50
CA GLN A 407 14.30 -19.39 -22.55
C GLN A 407 13.59 -20.73 -22.78
N LEU A 408 13.15 -21.41 -21.71
CA LEU A 408 12.37 -22.63 -21.83
C LEU A 408 11.03 -22.37 -22.55
N ALA A 409 10.35 -21.28 -22.24
CA ALA A 409 9.11 -20.89 -22.92
C ALA A 409 9.34 -20.59 -24.43
N ILE A 410 10.48 -19.96 -24.76
CA ILE A 410 10.86 -19.74 -26.17
C ILE A 410 11.09 -21.07 -26.89
N LEU A 411 11.77 -22.03 -26.27
CA LEU A 411 12.01 -23.35 -26.86
C LEU A 411 10.72 -24.13 -27.09
N ASP A 412 9.82 -24.15 -26.12
CA ASP A 412 8.50 -24.76 -26.25
C ASP A 412 7.69 -24.10 -27.38
N ASN A 413 7.70 -22.77 -27.46
CA ASN A 413 7.03 -22.02 -28.53
C ASN A 413 7.62 -22.29 -29.92
N TYR A 414 8.95 -22.40 -30.00
CA TYR A 414 9.67 -22.73 -31.24
C TYR A 414 9.37 -24.17 -31.69
N GLU A 415 9.34 -25.14 -30.76
CA GLU A 415 8.97 -26.53 -31.02
C GLU A 415 7.55 -26.63 -31.61
N ALA A 416 6.64 -25.76 -31.18
CA ALA A 416 5.29 -25.65 -31.72
C ALA A 416 5.20 -24.93 -33.09
N GLY A 417 6.31 -24.42 -33.63
CA GLY A 417 6.37 -23.78 -34.96
C GLY A 417 6.05 -22.28 -34.98
N PHE A 418 6.21 -21.58 -33.86
CA PHE A 418 5.91 -20.15 -33.73
C PHE A 418 7.16 -19.31 -33.47
N GLN A 419 7.11 -18.05 -33.91
CA GLN A 419 8.11 -17.03 -33.61
C GLN A 419 7.88 -16.42 -32.22
N THR A 420 8.94 -15.89 -31.61
CA THR A 420 8.89 -15.17 -30.33
C THR A 420 9.43 -13.75 -30.45
N ALA A 421 8.72 -12.79 -29.85
CA ALA A 421 9.21 -11.43 -29.64
C ALA A 421 9.55 -11.20 -28.16
N PHE A 422 10.78 -10.81 -27.86
CA PHE A 422 11.25 -10.51 -26.52
C PHE A 422 11.59 -9.02 -26.41
N MET A 423 10.68 -8.27 -25.80
CA MET A 423 10.79 -6.83 -25.60
C MET A 423 11.39 -6.49 -24.24
N VAL A 424 12.35 -5.57 -24.23
CA VAL A 424 13.06 -5.10 -23.04
C VAL A 424 13.28 -3.58 -23.08
N PRO A 425 13.40 -2.88 -21.94
CA PRO A 425 13.26 -1.42 -21.93
C PRO A 425 14.47 -0.67 -22.49
N THR A 426 15.67 -1.26 -22.44
CA THR A 426 16.93 -0.60 -22.80
C THR A 426 17.72 -1.41 -23.81
N SER A 427 18.54 -0.72 -24.61
CA SER A 427 19.35 -1.39 -25.64
C SER A 427 20.34 -2.38 -25.04
N ILE A 428 20.89 -2.08 -23.85
CA ILE A 428 21.87 -2.94 -23.21
C ILE A 428 21.26 -4.24 -22.69
N LEU A 429 20.07 -4.16 -22.08
CA LEU A 429 19.32 -5.36 -21.72
C LEU A 429 19.01 -6.21 -22.96
N ALA A 430 18.69 -5.57 -24.09
CA ALA A 430 18.42 -6.28 -25.34
C ALA A 430 19.68 -7.01 -25.83
N ILE A 431 20.84 -6.34 -25.81
CA ILE A 431 22.13 -6.94 -26.17
C ILE A 431 22.49 -8.10 -25.23
N GLN A 432 22.27 -7.94 -23.93
CA GLN A 432 22.56 -8.97 -22.94
C GLN A 432 21.69 -10.22 -23.12
N HIS A 433 20.37 -10.04 -23.25
CA HIS A 433 19.44 -11.14 -23.52
C HIS A 433 19.75 -11.78 -24.87
N TYR A 434 20.07 -10.99 -25.89
CA TYR A 434 20.50 -11.48 -27.21
C TYR A 434 21.73 -12.38 -27.12
N ARG A 435 22.82 -11.91 -26.50
CA ARG A 435 24.05 -12.69 -26.33
C ARG A 435 23.80 -14.01 -25.61
N ARG A 436 23.08 -13.96 -24.47
CA ARG A 436 22.73 -15.17 -23.69
C ARG A 436 21.87 -16.14 -24.46
N THR A 437 20.89 -15.64 -25.21
CA THR A 437 19.97 -16.46 -25.99
C THR A 437 20.67 -17.11 -27.18
N VAL A 438 21.51 -16.37 -27.90
CA VAL A 438 22.36 -16.92 -28.98
C VAL A 438 23.29 -18.01 -28.46
N GLU A 439 23.97 -17.77 -27.33
CA GLU A 439 24.86 -18.76 -26.71
C GLU A 439 24.08 -20.03 -26.32
N SER A 440 22.95 -19.85 -25.64
CA SER A 440 22.07 -20.93 -25.18
C SER A 440 21.48 -21.74 -26.33
N PHE A 441 21.13 -21.08 -27.44
CA PHE A 441 20.43 -21.70 -28.57
C PHE A 441 21.33 -22.09 -29.74
N SER A 442 22.64 -21.87 -29.63
CA SER A 442 23.65 -22.25 -30.62
C SER A 442 23.58 -23.73 -31.06
N LYS A 443 23.05 -24.62 -30.18
CA LYS A 443 22.89 -26.06 -30.45
C LYS A 443 21.57 -26.45 -31.15
N PHE A 444 20.58 -25.56 -31.19
CA PHE A 444 19.22 -25.87 -31.65
C PHE A 444 18.87 -25.31 -33.04
N ASN A 445 19.85 -24.72 -33.75
CA ASN A 445 19.65 -24.09 -35.07
C ASN A 445 18.54 -23.01 -35.09
N ILE A 446 18.37 -22.31 -33.96
CA ILE A 446 17.38 -21.24 -33.79
C ILE A 446 18.02 -19.90 -34.17
N HIS A 447 17.39 -19.18 -35.10
CA HIS A 447 17.85 -17.89 -35.58
C HIS A 447 17.35 -16.77 -34.69
N VAL A 448 18.27 -16.18 -33.92
CA VAL A 448 17.98 -15.06 -33.02
C VAL A 448 18.47 -13.76 -33.66
N ALA A 449 17.64 -12.72 -33.67
CA ALA A 449 17.99 -11.38 -34.14
C ALA A 449 17.83 -10.31 -33.04
N LEU A 450 18.60 -9.22 -33.17
CA LEU A 450 18.54 -8.07 -32.27
C LEU A 450 18.00 -6.84 -33.00
N LEU A 451 16.88 -6.28 -32.52
CA LEU A 451 16.28 -5.06 -33.07
C LEU A 451 16.23 -3.93 -32.03
N ILE A 452 17.14 -2.97 -32.15
CA ILE A 452 17.25 -1.82 -31.26
C ILE A 452 17.24 -0.50 -32.05
N GLY A 453 17.07 0.63 -31.36
CA GLY A 453 17.09 1.96 -31.98
C GLY A 453 18.36 2.20 -32.82
N ALA A 454 19.52 1.78 -32.30
CA ALA A 454 20.83 1.91 -32.93
C ALA A 454 21.10 0.95 -34.10
N THR A 455 20.25 -0.05 -34.37
CA THR A 455 20.42 -0.97 -35.51
C THR A 455 20.39 -0.17 -36.82
N THR A 456 21.36 -0.42 -37.71
CA THR A 456 21.49 0.34 -38.96
C THR A 456 20.25 0.15 -39.85
N PRO A 457 19.87 1.12 -40.70
CA PRO A 457 18.71 0.97 -41.58
C PRO A 457 18.77 -0.28 -42.47
N SER A 458 19.95 -0.63 -42.99
CA SER A 458 20.14 -1.83 -43.81
C SER A 458 19.89 -3.13 -43.03
N GLU A 459 20.38 -3.21 -41.78
CA GLU A 459 20.13 -4.36 -40.92
C GLU A 459 18.68 -4.43 -40.45
N LYS A 460 18.05 -3.30 -40.14
CA LYS A 460 16.62 -3.24 -39.79
C LYS A 460 15.76 -3.85 -40.91
N GLU A 461 16.02 -3.48 -42.17
CA GLU A 461 15.28 -4.06 -43.30
C GLU A 461 15.52 -5.55 -43.48
N LYS A 462 16.76 -6.03 -43.28
CA LYS A 462 17.07 -7.47 -43.28
C LYS A 462 16.30 -8.21 -42.18
N ILE A 463 16.26 -7.66 -40.96
CA ILE A 463 15.54 -8.25 -39.83
C ILE A 463 14.04 -8.26 -40.10
N LYS A 464 13.46 -7.15 -40.56
CA LYS A 464 12.02 -7.07 -40.89
C LYS A 464 11.64 -8.08 -41.98
N SER A 465 12.47 -8.21 -43.02
CA SER A 465 12.27 -9.21 -44.07
C SER A 465 12.36 -10.64 -43.52
N GLY A 466 13.37 -10.90 -42.69
CA GLY A 466 13.59 -12.18 -42.00
C GLY A 466 12.46 -12.58 -41.05
N LEU A 467 11.83 -11.62 -40.39
CA LEU A 467 10.66 -11.86 -39.54
C LEU A 467 9.42 -12.19 -40.38
N ARG A 468 9.22 -11.46 -41.49
CA ARG A 468 8.08 -11.63 -42.39
C ARG A 468 8.10 -12.97 -43.13
N ASN A 469 9.28 -13.43 -43.55
CA ASN A 469 9.44 -14.69 -44.28
C ASN A 469 9.66 -15.91 -43.36
N GLY A 470 9.89 -15.68 -42.06
CA GLY A 470 10.11 -16.71 -41.05
C GLY A 470 11.52 -17.30 -41.06
N GLN A 471 12.52 -16.55 -41.52
CA GLN A 471 13.94 -16.90 -41.39
C GLN A 471 14.49 -16.58 -39.99
N ILE A 472 13.80 -15.72 -39.23
CA ILE A 472 14.15 -15.37 -37.85
C ILE A 472 13.11 -15.98 -36.92
N ASP A 473 13.55 -16.77 -35.96
CA ASP A 473 12.69 -17.49 -35.02
C ASP A 473 12.41 -16.66 -33.76
N VAL A 474 13.43 -15.95 -33.28
CA VAL A 474 13.38 -15.14 -32.07
C VAL A 474 13.91 -13.75 -32.35
N VAL A 475 13.17 -12.72 -31.98
CA VAL A 475 13.67 -11.33 -32.02
C VAL A 475 13.70 -10.76 -30.62
N ILE A 476 14.84 -10.19 -30.24
CA ILE A 476 15.03 -9.50 -28.97
C ILE A 476 15.24 -8.02 -29.28
N GLY A 477 14.56 -7.13 -28.56
CA GLY A 477 14.58 -5.72 -28.93
C GLY A 477 13.95 -4.78 -27.94
N THR A 478 14.02 -3.50 -28.28
CA THR A 478 13.39 -2.41 -27.51
C THR A 478 12.03 -2.05 -28.12
N HIS A 479 11.52 -0.85 -27.86
CA HIS A 479 10.34 -0.29 -28.53
C HIS A 479 10.43 -0.29 -30.08
N ALA A 480 11.59 -0.56 -30.67
CA ALA A 480 11.69 -0.81 -32.11
C ALA A 480 10.82 -2.01 -32.57
N LEU A 481 10.52 -2.98 -31.69
CA LEU A 481 9.68 -4.14 -32.00
C LEU A 481 8.21 -3.78 -32.25
N ILE A 482 7.72 -2.66 -31.70
CA ILE A 482 6.31 -2.25 -31.79
C ILE A 482 6.03 -1.31 -32.96
N GLN A 483 7.04 -0.96 -33.76
CA GLN A 483 6.88 -0.13 -34.95
C GLN A 483 5.96 -0.80 -35.97
N GLU A 484 5.10 -0.03 -36.64
CA GLU A 484 4.03 -0.56 -37.51
C GLU A 484 4.53 -1.50 -38.63
N ASP A 485 5.73 -1.24 -39.16
CA ASP A 485 6.35 -1.95 -40.27
C ASP A 485 7.01 -3.30 -39.88
N VAL A 486 7.05 -3.64 -38.60
CA VAL A 486 7.52 -4.94 -38.11
C VAL A 486 6.39 -5.97 -38.21
N HIS A 487 6.51 -6.89 -39.16
CA HIS A 487 5.53 -7.96 -39.39
C HIS A 487 6.16 -9.34 -39.18
N PHE A 488 5.49 -10.18 -38.41
CA PHE A 488 5.86 -11.56 -38.14
C PHE A 488 5.12 -12.50 -39.09
N LYS A 489 5.72 -13.65 -39.41
CA LYS A 489 5.06 -14.74 -40.15
C LYS A 489 4.06 -15.48 -39.26
N ASN A 490 4.48 -15.83 -38.05
CA ASN A 490 3.68 -16.64 -37.12
C ASN A 490 4.08 -16.34 -35.66
N LEU A 491 3.76 -15.16 -35.15
CA LEU A 491 4.06 -14.77 -33.76
C LEU A 491 3.15 -15.53 -32.79
N GLY A 492 3.74 -16.36 -31.92
CA GLY A 492 3.00 -17.15 -30.93
C GLY A 492 3.29 -16.79 -29.48
N LEU A 493 4.42 -16.12 -29.19
CA LEU A 493 4.81 -15.73 -27.83
C LEU A 493 5.40 -14.31 -27.82
N VAL A 494 4.97 -13.51 -26.86
CA VAL A 494 5.52 -12.20 -26.52
C VAL A 494 6.03 -12.24 -25.09
N ILE A 495 7.29 -11.88 -24.90
CA ILE A 495 7.92 -11.76 -23.59
C ILE A 495 8.24 -10.28 -23.35
N ILE A 496 7.80 -9.73 -22.22
CA ILE A 496 8.06 -8.33 -21.83
C ILE A 496 8.79 -8.33 -20.50
N ASP A 497 10.04 -7.88 -20.48
CA ASP A 497 10.83 -7.73 -19.24
C ASP A 497 10.74 -6.31 -18.70
N GLU A 498 10.61 -6.16 -17.40
CA GLU A 498 10.47 -4.87 -16.69
C GLU A 498 9.30 -4.00 -17.23
N GLN A 499 8.09 -4.59 -17.26
CA GLN A 499 6.91 -3.97 -17.88
C GLN A 499 6.58 -2.54 -17.41
N HIS A 500 6.94 -2.18 -16.17
CA HIS A 500 6.61 -0.89 -15.57
C HIS A 500 7.26 0.30 -16.30
N ARG A 501 8.21 0.04 -17.20
CA ARG A 501 8.83 1.06 -18.07
C ARG A 501 8.12 1.28 -19.41
N PHE A 502 7.12 0.47 -19.74
CA PHE A 502 6.40 0.56 -21.01
C PHE A 502 5.02 1.19 -20.81
N GLY A 503 4.64 2.06 -21.74
CA GLY A 503 3.28 2.60 -21.77
C GLY A 503 2.26 1.54 -22.16
N VAL A 504 1.02 1.67 -21.68
CA VAL A 504 -0.11 0.77 -21.98
C VAL A 504 -0.24 0.51 -23.49
N LYS A 505 -0.28 1.59 -24.29
CA LYS A 505 -0.38 1.53 -25.75
C LYS A 505 0.75 0.76 -26.42
N GLN A 506 1.94 0.76 -25.84
CA GLN A 506 3.08 0.00 -26.37
C GLN A 506 2.86 -1.51 -26.20
N ARG A 507 2.26 -1.92 -25.08
CA ARG A 507 1.91 -3.32 -24.81
C ARG A 507 0.83 -3.80 -25.77
N GLU A 508 -0.25 -3.04 -25.90
CA GLU A 508 -1.33 -3.36 -26.85
C GLU A 508 -0.83 -3.44 -28.29
N ALA A 509 0.04 -2.51 -28.71
CA ALA A 509 0.63 -2.56 -30.05
C ALA A 509 1.40 -3.86 -30.31
N LEU A 510 2.11 -4.40 -29.32
CA LEU A 510 2.83 -5.68 -29.45
C LEU A 510 1.87 -6.87 -29.44
N MET A 511 0.86 -6.86 -28.57
CA MET A 511 -0.16 -7.92 -28.50
C MET A 511 -0.98 -7.98 -29.79
N ASN A 512 -1.28 -6.83 -30.39
CA ASN A 512 -2.04 -6.70 -31.64
C ASN A 512 -1.23 -7.08 -32.90
N LYS A 513 0.09 -7.32 -32.79
CA LYS A 513 0.91 -7.77 -33.93
C LYS A 513 0.69 -9.24 -34.31
N GLY A 514 0.13 -10.04 -33.41
CA GLY A 514 -0.34 -11.37 -33.73
C GLY A 514 -1.81 -11.52 -33.35
N LYS A 515 -2.45 -12.56 -33.86
CA LYS A 515 -3.79 -12.93 -33.40
C LYS A 515 -3.62 -13.79 -32.16
N MET A 516 -4.13 -13.33 -31.02
CA MET A 516 -4.24 -14.14 -29.79
C MET A 516 -2.88 -14.69 -29.31
N VAL A 517 -1.90 -13.80 -29.17
CA VAL A 517 -0.53 -14.16 -28.80
C VAL A 517 -0.41 -14.41 -27.30
N ASP A 518 0.28 -15.49 -26.93
CA ASP A 518 0.63 -15.76 -25.53
C ASP A 518 1.56 -14.67 -25.01
N THR A 519 1.22 -14.06 -23.88
CA THR A 519 1.97 -12.95 -23.29
C THR A 519 2.56 -13.35 -21.95
N LEU A 520 3.89 -13.33 -21.86
CA LEU A 520 4.65 -13.53 -20.64
C LEU A 520 5.29 -12.20 -20.22
N VAL A 521 4.86 -11.69 -19.08
CA VAL A 521 5.43 -10.49 -18.48
C VAL A 521 6.39 -10.88 -17.37
N MET A 522 7.57 -10.28 -17.31
CA MET A 522 8.55 -10.51 -16.27
C MET A 522 8.78 -9.26 -15.44
N SER A 523 8.88 -9.45 -14.12
CA SER A 523 9.28 -8.40 -13.19
C SER A 523 10.38 -8.88 -12.27
N ALA A 524 11.43 -8.07 -12.13
CA ALA A 524 12.45 -8.31 -11.11
C ALA A 524 12.11 -7.70 -9.74
N THR A 525 11.07 -6.88 -9.65
CA THR A 525 10.55 -6.40 -8.37
C THR A 525 9.54 -7.39 -7.79
N PRO A 526 9.85 -8.03 -6.66
CA PRO A 526 8.90 -8.87 -5.95
C PRO A 526 7.81 -8.01 -5.29
N ILE A 527 6.74 -7.74 -6.03
CA ILE A 527 5.43 -7.31 -5.54
C ILE A 527 4.79 -8.50 -4.82
N PRO A 528 4.29 -8.36 -3.58
CA PRO A 528 3.54 -9.42 -2.90
C PRO A 528 2.44 -9.99 -3.81
N ARG A 529 2.27 -11.31 -3.83
CA ARG A 529 1.34 -11.98 -4.77
C ARG A 529 -0.07 -11.39 -4.73
N SER A 530 -0.59 -11.13 -3.53
CA SER A 530 -1.91 -10.51 -3.31
C SER A 530 -2.02 -9.14 -3.98
N MET A 531 -0.95 -8.34 -3.95
CA MET A 531 -0.89 -7.09 -4.70
C MET A 531 -0.72 -7.30 -6.20
N ALA A 532 0.13 -8.24 -6.64
CA ALA A 532 0.27 -8.53 -8.06
C ALA A 532 -1.08 -8.88 -8.68
N LEU A 533 -1.93 -9.62 -7.95
CA LEU A 533 -3.30 -9.94 -8.34
C LEU A 533 -4.26 -8.75 -8.26
N ALA A 534 -4.01 -7.78 -7.39
CA ALA A 534 -4.77 -6.53 -7.31
C ALA A 534 -4.50 -5.63 -8.52
N PHE A 535 -3.22 -5.44 -8.83
CA PHE A 535 -2.76 -4.49 -9.85
C PHE A 535 -2.77 -5.07 -11.26
N TYR A 536 -2.55 -6.39 -11.38
CA TYR A 536 -2.48 -7.10 -12.65
C TYR A 536 -3.54 -8.20 -12.68
N GLY A 537 -4.75 -7.96 -12.16
CA GLY A 537 -5.76 -9.00 -11.98
C GLY A 537 -6.23 -9.71 -13.25
N ASP A 538 -5.90 -9.18 -14.44
CA ASP A 538 -6.07 -9.84 -15.73
C ASP A 538 -4.92 -10.81 -16.12
N LEU A 539 -3.84 -10.84 -15.32
CA LEU A 539 -2.69 -11.73 -15.43
C LEU A 539 -2.78 -12.87 -14.41
N ASP A 540 -2.49 -14.09 -14.88
CA ASP A 540 -2.12 -15.16 -13.95
C ASP A 540 -0.71 -14.91 -13.40
N VAL A 541 -0.48 -15.17 -12.11
CA VAL A 541 0.81 -14.85 -11.45
C VAL A 541 1.56 -16.14 -11.11
N THR A 542 2.78 -16.24 -11.62
CA THR A 542 3.76 -17.27 -11.28
C THR A 542 4.91 -16.66 -10.49
N VAL A 543 5.23 -17.25 -9.34
CA VAL A 543 6.26 -16.76 -8.43
C VAL A 543 7.40 -17.77 -8.35
N ILE A 544 8.63 -17.29 -8.60
CA ILE A 544 9.90 -17.97 -8.31
C ILE A 544 10.41 -17.47 -6.95
N ASP A 545 10.11 -18.25 -5.91
CA ASP A 545 10.41 -18.01 -4.50
C ASP A 545 11.70 -18.72 -4.02
N GLU A 546 12.42 -19.38 -4.92
CA GLU A 546 13.69 -20.06 -4.63
C GLU A 546 14.86 -19.43 -5.41
N MET A 547 15.98 -19.17 -4.72
CA MET A 547 17.22 -18.74 -5.35
C MET A 547 18.06 -19.94 -5.83
N PRO A 548 18.77 -19.84 -6.96
CA PRO A 548 19.69 -20.88 -7.40
C PRO A 548 20.79 -21.16 -6.36
N PRO A 549 21.19 -22.42 -6.15
CA PRO A 549 22.25 -22.77 -5.20
C PRO A 549 23.60 -22.18 -5.65
N GLY A 550 24.42 -21.74 -4.69
CA GLY A 550 25.79 -21.24 -4.92
C GLY A 550 25.93 -19.71 -4.90
N ARG A 551 24.84 -18.95 -4.81
CA ARG A 551 24.92 -17.49 -4.62
C ARG A 551 25.21 -17.17 -3.16
N LYS A 552 26.31 -16.47 -2.89
CA LYS A 552 26.60 -15.90 -1.57
C LYS A 552 25.71 -14.68 -1.34
N GLU A 553 25.20 -14.53 -0.13
CA GLU A 553 24.42 -13.35 0.26
C GLU A 553 25.31 -12.11 0.24
N VAL A 554 24.73 -10.98 -0.18
CA VAL A 554 25.42 -9.69 -0.15
C VAL A 554 25.42 -9.17 1.28
N GLN A 555 26.61 -9.01 1.87
CA GLN A 555 26.73 -8.46 3.22
C GLN A 555 26.36 -6.98 3.19
N THR A 556 25.25 -6.64 3.82
CA THR A 556 24.72 -5.26 3.83
C THR A 556 24.98 -4.62 5.19
N MET A 557 25.67 -3.49 5.21
CA MET A 557 26.09 -2.82 6.45
C MET A 557 25.65 -1.36 6.45
N LEU A 558 25.13 -0.88 7.58
CA LEU A 558 24.90 0.53 7.83
C LEU A 558 26.18 1.16 8.39
N VAL A 559 26.63 2.24 7.77
CA VAL A 559 27.84 2.97 8.16
C VAL A 559 27.48 4.43 8.37
N PRO A 560 27.81 5.03 9.52
CA PRO A 560 27.61 6.47 9.71
C PRO A 560 28.59 7.29 8.85
N MET A 561 28.16 8.46 8.38
CA MET A 561 28.94 9.32 7.45
C MET A 561 30.33 9.68 7.97
N ASP A 562 30.55 9.77 9.28
CA ASP A 562 31.85 10.04 9.90
C ASP A 562 32.88 8.92 9.67
N ARG A 563 32.43 7.69 9.36
CA ARG A 563 33.26 6.52 9.05
C ARG A 563 33.35 6.20 7.56
N VAL A 564 32.88 7.09 6.68
CA VAL A 564 32.89 6.87 5.22
C VAL A 564 34.29 6.59 4.66
N ASN A 565 35.34 7.17 5.24
CA ASN A 565 36.73 6.96 4.82
C ASN A 565 37.17 5.49 4.97
N GLU A 566 36.63 4.75 5.94
CA GLU A 566 36.91 3.32 6.10
C GLU A 566 36.26 2.50 4.97
N VAL A 567 35.07 2.92 4.50
CA VAL A 567 34.41 2.31 3.35
C VAL A 567 35.21 2.56 2.08
N TYR A 568 35.73 3.77 1.87
CA TYR A 568 36.55 4.07 0.70
C TYR A 568 37.88 3.30 0.72
N GLU A 569 38.51 3.10 1.87
CA GLU A 569 39.69 2.21 1.98
C GLU A 569 39.34 0.76 1.65
N PHE A 570 38.18 0.28 2.08
CA PHE A 570 37.70 -1.05 1.70
C PHE A 570 37.47 -1.17 0.18
N VAL A 571 36.82 -0.17 -0.44
CA VAL A 571 36.65 -0.10 -1.90
C VAL A 571 37.99 -0.14 -2.62
N ARG A 572 38.98 0.63 -2.15
CA ARG A 572 40.35 0.61 -2.69
C ARG A 572 40.95 -0.79 -2.69
N GLN A 573 40.84 -1.51 -1.57
CA GLN A 573 41.38 -2.86 -1.44
C GLN A 573 40.68 -3.87 -2.37
N GLU A 574 39.36 -3.79 -2.52
CA GLU A 574 38.62 -4.68 -3.43
C GLU A 574 38.91 -4.39 -4.90
N VAL A 575 39.04 -3.10 -5.27
CA VAL A 575 39.44 -2.73 -6.63
C VAL A 575 40.88 -3.17 -6.94
N MET A 576 41.81 -3.04 -5.99
CA MET A 576 43.19 -3.56 -6.13
C MET A 576 43.24 -5.08 -6.34
N ARG A 577 42.25 -5.83 -5.82
CA ARG A 577 42.10 -7.28 -6.04
C ARG A 577 41.50 -7.63 -7.41
N GLY A 578 41.23 -6.63 -8.25
CA GLY A 578 40.63 -6.79 -9.58
C GLY A 578 39.09 -6.75 -9.58
N GLY A 579 38.48 -6.36 -8.45
CA GLY A 579 37.06 -6.06 -8.37
C GLY A 579 36.71 -4.70 -9.00
N GLN A 580 35.41 -4.42 -9.09
CA GLN A 580 34.88 -3.13 -9.48
C GLN A 580 33.84 -2.67 -8.45
N ALA A 581 33.64 -1.35 -8.32
CA ALA A 581 32.71 -0.80 -7.33
C ALA A 581 31.70 0.18 -7.94
N PHE A 582 30.50 0.19 -7.37
CA PHE A 582 29.48 1.22 -7.62
C PHE A 582 29.41 2.17 -6.44
N ILE A 583 29.36 3.48 -6.70
CA ILE A 583 29.10 4.52 -5.69
C ILE A 583 27.87 5.32 -6.14
N VAL A 584 26.81 5.30 -5.35
CA VAL A 584 25.48 5.79 -5.72
C VAL A 584 25.05 6.94 -4.82
N TYR A 585 24.59 8.02 -5.45
CA TYR A 585 24.06 9.22 -4.80
C TYR A 585 22.56 9.41 -5.12
N PRO A 586 21.73 9.87 -4.17
CA PRO A 586 20.32 10.13 -4.42
C PRO A 586 20.13 11.37 -5.28
N LEU A 587 19.02 11.40 -6.01
CA LEU A 587 18.48 12.65 -6.56
C LEU A 587 17.87 13.45 -5.38
N ILE A 588 18.35 14.67 -5.15
CA ILE A 588 17.71 15.64 -4.25
C ILE A 588 16.56 16.30 -5.02
N GLU A 589 15.35 16.31 -4.48
CA GLU A 589 14.14 16.76 -5.20
C GLU A 589 14.08 18.27 -5.53
N GLU A 590 15.16 19.01 -5.35
CA GLU A 590 15.26 20.43 -5.69
C GLU A 590 16.08 20.63 -6.98
N SER A 591 15.41 20.51 -8.14
CA SER A 591 15.93 20.76 -9.48
C SER A 591 17.05 19.83 -10.00
N ASP A 592 16.89 19.35 -11.24
CA ASP A 592 17.93 18.57 -11.96
C ASP A 592 19.29 19.29 -12.04
N LYS A 593 19.35 20.61 -11.78
CA LYS A 593 20.60 21.38 -11.73
C LYS A 593 21.41 21.13 -10.47
N LEU A 594 20.79 20.98 -9.31
CA LEU A 594 21.50 20.71 -8.06
C LEU A 594 21.98 19.25 -8.00
N ASN A 595 21.21 18.31 -8.55
CA ASN A 595 21.56 16.87 -8.54
C ASN A 595 22.76 16.50 -9.39
N VAL A 596 22.86 17.11 -10.57
CA VAL A 596 24.03 16.87 -11.43
C VAL A 596 25.26 17.53 -10.80
N LYS A 597 25.11 18.65 -10.09
CA LYS A 597 26.22 19.25 -9.35
C LYS A 597 26.75 18.33 -8.27
N SER A 598 25.89 17.75 -7.41
CA SER A 598 26.36 16.86 -6.34
C SER A 598 27.10 15.62 -6.87
N ALA A 599 26.57 14.93 -7.89
CA ALA A 599 27.25 13.75 -8.45
C ALA A 599 28.54 14.10 -9.19
N VAL A 600 28.60 15.23 -9.90
CA VAL A 600 29.82 15.71 -10.58
C VAL A 600 30.87 16.16 -9.55
N GLU A 601 30.47 16.93 -8.54
CA GLU A 601 31.35 17.38 -7.46
C GLU A 601 31.94 16.20 -6.69
N MET A 602 31.11 15.22 -6.34
CA MET A 602 31.58 14.00 -5.68
C MET A 602 32.43 13.13 -6.60
N TYR A 603 32.11 13.02 -7.89
CA TYR A 603 33.00 12.36 -8.85
C TYR A 603 34.37 13.05 -8.94
N GLU A 604 34.42 14.38 -8.94
CA GLU A 604 35.69 15.11 -8.94
C GLU A 604 36.48 14.89 -7.65
N TYR A 605 35.84 14.97 -6.49
CA TYR A 605 36.46 14.69 -5.20
C TYR A 605 36.97 13.24 -5.13
N LEU A 606 36.13 12.27 -5.49
CA LEU A 606 36.50 10.86 -5.50
C LEU A 606 37.62 10.57 -6.50
N SER A 607 37.61 11.20 -7.69
CA SER A 607 38.64 10.96 -8.70
C SER A 607 39.96 11.66 -8.40
N LYS A 608 39.96 12.82 -7.74
CA LYS A 608 41.17 13.62 -7.48
C LYS A 608 41.79 13.33 -6.12
N GLU A 609 40.97 13.16 -5.08
CA GLU A 609 41.44 13.11 -3.69
C GLU A 609 41.37 11.71 -3.09
N VAL A 610 40.33 10.94 -3.41
CA VAL A 610 40.13 9.61 -2.79
C VAL A 610 40.77 8.50 -3.63
N PHE A 611 40.48 8.41 -4.92
CA PHE A 611 40.88 7.32 -5.81
C PHE A 611 41.70 7.81 -7.03
N PRO A 612 42.78 8.60 -6.86
CA PRO A 612 43.58 9.09 -7.97
C PRO A 612 44.25 7.97 -8.79
N GLU A 613 44.41 6.78 -8.22
CA GLU A 613 45.02 5.61 -8.85
C GLU A 613 44.08 4.79 -9.75
N PHE A 614 42.76 5.04 -9.70
CA PHE A 614 41.76 4.25 -10.43
C PHE A 614 41.03 5.04 -11.51
N LYS A 615 40.48 4.34 -12.50
CA LYS A 615 39.64 4.96 -13.54
C LYS A 615 38.21 5.03 -13.05
N LEU A 616 37.71 6.23 -12.82
CA LEU A 616 36.32 6.46 -12.44
C LEU A 616 35.47 6.76 -13.69
N GLY A 617 34.27 6.21 -13.73
CA GLY A 617 33.20 6.61 -14.65
C GLY A 617 32.14 7.44 -13.93
N LEU A 618 31.47 8.33 -14.65
CA LEU A 618 30.33 9.11 -14.14
C LEU A 618 29.08 8.83 -14.96
N MET A 619 27.97 8.51 -14.29
CA MET A 619 26.67 8.36 -14.92
C MET A 619 25.58 9.13 -14.17
N HIS A 620 24.95 10.09 -14.83
CA HIS A 620 23.89 10.90 -14.23
C HIS A 620 22.68 11.04 -15.16
N GLY A 621 21.54 11.48 -14.61
CA GLY A 621 20.26 11.59 -15.33
C GLY A 621 20.29 12.37 -16.66
N ARG A 622 21.17 13.36 -16.80
CA ARG A 622 21.30 14.19 -18.02
C ARG A 622 21.98 13.56 -19.22
N LEU A 623 22.70 12.44 -19.03
CA LEU A 623 23.30 11.75 -20.17
C LEU A 623 22.18 11.21 -21.07
N SER A 624 22.38 11.26 -22.39
CA SER A 624 21.47 10.60 -23.33
C SER A 624 21.41 9.10 -23.01
N GLN A 625 20.35 8.42 -23.45
CA GLN A 625 20.28 6.97 -23.25
C GLN A 625 21.46 6.27 -23.93
N GLU A 626 21.90 6.71 -25.12
CA GLU A 626 23.07 6.14 -25.78
C GLU A 626 24.36 6.37 -24.97
N GLU A 627 24.50 7.53 -24.33
CA GLU A 627 25.67 7.83 -23.49
C GLU A 627 25.69 6.99 -22.21
N LYS A 628 24.55 6.83 -21.53
CA LYS A 628 24.41 5.92 -20.38
C LYS A 628 24.74 4.49 -20.78
N ASP A 629 24.24 4.07 -21.93
CA ASP A 629 24.47 2.73 -22.46
C ASP A 629 25.95 2.50 -22.77
N ARG A 630 26.65 3.49 -23.33
CA ARG A 630 28.09 3.46 -23.56
C ARG A 630 28.88 3.38 -22.25
N VAL A 631 28.65 4.29 -21.29
CA VAL A 631 29.39 4.32 -20.01
C VAL A 631 29.24 3.00 -19.27
N MET A 632 28.03 2.44 -19.26
CA MET A 632 27.79 1.17 -18.62
C MET A 632 28.43 -0.03 -19.35
N LEU A 633 28.46 -0.02 -20.68
CA LEU A 633 29.17 -1.05 -21.45
C LEU A 633 30.68 -0.98 -21.18
N GLU A 634 31.24 0.22 -21.14
CA GLU A 634 32.65 0.47 -20.79
C GLU A 634 32.97 -0.01 -19.37
N PHE A 635 32.07 0.22 -18.40
CA PHE A 635 32.21 -0.31 -17.05
C PHE A 635 32.15 -1.85 -17.04
N ALA A 636 31.20 -2.47 -17.75
CA ALA A 636 31.10 -3.92 -17.84
C ALA A 636 32.32 -4.58 -18.51
N GLU A 637 32.97 -3.90 -19.45
CA GLU A 637 34.22 -4.33 -20.10
C GLU A 637 35.47 -4.12 -19.22
N GLY A 638 35.35 -3.46 -18.07
CA GLY A 638 36.45 -3.17 -17.15
C GLY A 638 37.30 -1.96 -17.56
N ARG A 639 36.74 -1.00 -18.32
CA ARG A 639 37.44 0.24 -18.67
C ARG A 639 37.46 1.26 -17.53
N TYR A 640 36.45 1.21 -16.66
CA TYR A 640 36.40 1.95 -15.40
C TYR A 640 36.39 0.96 -14.24
N ASP A 641 37.14 1.26 -13.19
CA ASP A 641 37.24 0.44 -11.99
C ASP A 641 36.10 0.75 -11.02
N ILE A 642 35.69 2.02 -10.96
CA ILE A 642 34.64 2.52 -10.07
C ILE A 642 33.64 3.33 -10.91
N LEU A 643 32.35 3.07 -10.76
CA LEU A 643 31.29 3.86 -11.39
C LEU A 643 30.53 4.69 -10.35
N VAL A 644 30.65 6.01 -10.48
CA VAL A 644 29.88 6.98 -9.70
C VAL A 644 28.57 7.28 -10.44
N SER A 645 27.44 7.13 -9.78
CA SER A 645 26.14 7.39 -10.41
C SER A 645 25.09 7.99 -9.49
N THR A 646 24.12 8.68 -10.08
CA THR A 646 22.85 8.96 -9.41
C THR A 646 21.97 7.71 -9.39
N THR A 647 20.72 7.80 -8.93
CA THR A 647 19.68 6.73 -8.96
C THR A 647 19.44 6.04 -10.32
N VAL A 648 20.16 6.43 -11.36
CA VAL A 648 19.98 6.05 -12.76
C VAL A 648 20.72 4.74 -13.09
N ILE A 649 21.33 4.03 -12.12
CA ILE A 649 21.79 2.62 -12.27
C ILE A 649 20.60 1.63 -12.32
N GLU A 650 19.55 2.06 -12.98
CA GLU A 650 18.33 1.32 -13.17
C GLU A 650 18.46 0.35 -14.37
N VAL A 651 19.55 0.41 -15.15
CA VAL A 651 19.75 -0.38 -16.36
C VAL A 651 20.33 -1.76 -16.03
N GLY A 652 19.55 -2.85 -16.15
CA GLY A 652 19.72 -4.26 -15.71
C GLY A 652 21.02 -5.05 -16.02
N ILE A 653 22.12 -4.39 -16.36
CA ILE A 653 23.38 -5.02 -16.74
C ILE A 653 23.99 -5.85 -15.62
N ASP A 654 24.56 -6.98 -16.02
CA ASP A 654 25.40 -7.85 -15.22
C ASP A 654 26.86 -7.43 -15.34
N VAL A 655 27.49 -7.05 -14.22
CA VAL A 655 28.92 -6.77 -14.13
C VAL A 655 29.52 -7.78 -13.15
N PRO A 656 30.01 -8.94 -13.61
CA PRO A 656 30.41 -10.03 -12.72
C PRO A 656 31.54 -9.67 -11.74
N ARG A 657 32.40 -8.71 -12.12
CA ARG A 657 33.50 -8.20 -11.29
C ARG A 657 33.05 -7.16 -10.28
N ALA A 658 31.83 -6.62 -10.38
CA ALA A 658 31.32 -5.66 -9.43
C ALA A 658 30.89 -6.36 -8.14
N ASN A 659 31.67 -6.18 -7.08
CA ASN A 659 31.47 -6.83 -5.80
C ASN A 659 31.23 -5.84 -4.65
N VAL A 660 31.45 -4.54 -4.85
CA VAL A 660 31.15 -3.51 -3.84
C VAL A 660 30.12 -2.51 -4.35
N MET A 661 29.11 -2.25 -3.51
CA MET A 661 28.09 -1.21 -3.71
C MET A 661 28.16 -0.26 -2.51
N VAL A 662 28.31 1.04 -2.77
CA VAL A 662 28.25 2.10 -1.76
C VAL A 662 27.07 3.00 -2.11
N ILE A 663 26.14 3.19 -1.18
CA ILE A 663 24.97 4.05 -1.34
C ILE A 663 25.04 5.10 -0.25
N GLU A 664 25.27 6.35 -0.62
CA GLU A 664 25.24 7.47 0.31
C GLU A 664 23.80 8.00 0.45
N ASN A 665 23.42 8.44 1.65
CA ASN A 665 22.09 8.95 1.97
C ASN A 665 20.94 8.01 1.54
N PRO A 666 20.98 6.71 1.95
CA PRO A 666 20.03 5.68 1.54
C PRO A 666 18.60 5.95 2.03
N GLU A 667 18.40 6.83 3.03
CA GLU A 667 17.09 7.27 3.50
C GLU A 667 16.25 7.96 2.42
N ARG A 668 16.90 8.46 1.37
CA ARG A 668 16.25 9.09 0.21
C ARG A 668 15.79 8.10 -0.87
N PHE A 669 16.08 6.81 -0.71
CA PHE A 669 15.71 5.77 -1.68
C PHE A 669 14.51 4.93 -1.20
N GLY A 670 13.75 4.37 -2.15
CA GLY A 670 12.84 3.24 -1.92
C GLY A 670 13.57 1.99 -1.48
N LEU A 671 12.99 1.18 -0.59
CA LEU A 671 13.61 -0.11 -0.28
C LEU A 671 13.62 -1.02 -1.50
N ALA A 672 12.63 -0.94 -2.39
CA ALA A 672 12.69 -1.65 -3.66
C ALA A 672 13.84 -1.17 -4.55
N GLN A 673 14.13 0.14 -4.59
CA GLN A 673 15.29 0.68 -5.31
C GLN A 673 16.60 0.22 -4.68
N LEU A 674 16.73 0.28 -3.35
CA LEU A 674 17.89 -0.22 -2.61
C LEU A 674 18.09 -1.73 -2.86
N HIS A 675 17.01 -2.51 -2.90
CA HIS A 675 17.06 -3.94 -3.18
C HIS A 675 17.55 -4.22 -4.61
N GLN A 676 17.05 -3.48 -5.59
CA GLN A 676 17.54 -3.56 -6.97
C GLN A 676 19.03 -3.21 -7.07
N LEU A 677 19.47 -2.14 -6.39
CA LEU A 677 20.88 -1.72 -6.34
C LEU A 677 21.75 -2.79 -5.67
N ARG A 678 21.36 -3.31 -4.51
CA ARG A 678 22.05 -4.41 -3.82
C ARG A 678 22.16 -5.65 -4.72
N GLY A 679 21.12 -5.97 -5.49
CA GLY A 679 21.12 -7.10 -6.43
C GLY A 679 22.05 -6.95 -7.65
N ARG A 680 22.71 -5.79 -7.83
CA ARG A 680 23.70 -5.55 -8.90
C ARG A 680 25.06 -6.17 -8.62
N VAL A 681 25.41 -6.36 -7.36
CA VAL A 681 26.71 -6.90 -6.95
C VAL A 681 26.63 -8.39 -6.60
N GLY A 682 27.77 -9.08 -6.64
CA GLY A 682 27.88 -10.48 -6.24
C GLY A 682 27.39 -11.49 -7.29
N ARG A 683 27.39 -11.10 -8.57
CA ARG A 683 26.99 -11.98 -9.68
C ARG A 683 28.09 -12.97 -10.11
N GLY A 684 29.36 -12.66 -9.82
CA GLY A 684 30.51 -13.52 -10.15
C GLY A 684 30.79 -14.67 -9.16
N GLY A 685 29.92 -14.92 -8.17
CA GLY A 685 30.12 -15.94 -7.12
C GLY A 685 31.11 -15.55 -6.01
N GLN A 686 31.77 -14.39 -6.14
CA GLN A 686 32.58 -13.79 -5.10
C GLN A 686 31.72 -13.18 -3.99
N GLU A 687 32.31 -12.95 -2.82
CA GLU A 687 31.66 -12.19 -1.76
C GLU A 687 31.40 -10.77 -2.21
N ALA A 688 30.22 -10.25 -1.89
CA ALA A 688 29.82 -8.92 -2.24
C ALA A 688 29.33 -8.15 -1.03
N TYR A 689 29.57 -6.84 -1.06
CA TYR A 689 29.39 -5.92 0.05
C TYR A 689 28.51 -4.75 -0.40
N CYS A 690 27.54 -4.39 0.43
CA CYS A 690 26.67 -3.23 0.22
C CYS A 690 26.74 -2.32 1.44
N PHE A 691 27.38 -1.16 1.29
CA PHE A 691 27.54 -0.17 2.34
C PHE A 691 26.47 0.92 2.18
N LEU A 692 25.68 1.12 3.22
CA LEU A 692 24.64 2.13 3.32
C LEU A 692 25.15 3.25 4.22
N VAL A 693 25.63 4.34 3.62
CA VAL A 693 26.26 5.44 4.35
C VAL A 693 25.19 6.45 4.78
N VAL A 694 24.91 6.52 6.08
CA VAL A 694 23.82 7.32 6.67
C VAL A 694 24.35 8.54 7.41
N GLY A 695 23.70 9.70 7.18
CA GLY A 695 23.90 10.90 7.99
C GLY A 695 23.02 10.91 9.24
N ASP A 696 22.55 12.09 9.63
CA ASP A 696 21.56 12.25 10.70
C ASP A 696 20.14 11.96 10.15
N VAL A 697 19.52 10.87 10.59
CA VAL A 697 18.24 10.34 10.07
C VAL A 697 17.25 10.07 11.22
N GLY A 698 15.96 10.34 10.99
CA GLY A 698 14.90 10.08 11.97
C GLY A 698 14.70 8.59 12.28
N GLU A 699 14.07 8.26 13.41
CA GLU A 699 13.89 6.87 13.87
C GLU A 699 13.20 5.97 12.83
N GLU A 700 12.15 6.47 12.17
CA GLU A 700 11.40 5.72 11.15
C GLU A 700 12.28 5.34 9.94
N ALA A 701 13.07 6.28 9.44
CA ALA A 701 14.00 6.02 8.34
C ALA A 701 15.09 5.03 8.76
N MET A 702 15.59 5.14 9.99
CA MET A 702 16.60 4.24 10.53
C MET A 702 16.05 2.82 10.73
N GLU A 703 14.81 2.67 11.20
CA GLU A 703 14.14 1.37 11.34
C GLU A 703 13.97 0.69 9.98
N ARG A 704 13.53 1.46 8.97
CA ARG A 704 13.39 0.99 7.58
C ARG A 704 14.71 0.48 7.01
N LEU A 705 15.80 1.23 7.21
CA LEU A 705 17.14 0.83 6.75
C LEU A 705 17.68 -0.39 7.52
N ARG A 706 17.46 -0.47 8.84
CA ARG A 706 17.81 -1.67 9.63
C ARG A 706 17.07 -2.90 9.13
N PHE A 707 15.75 -2.79 8.86
CA PHE A 707 14.97 -3.88 8.29
C PHE A 707 15.58 -4.38 6.97
N PHE A 708 16.00 -3.47 6.09
CA PHE A 708 16.66 -3.80 4.84
C PHE A 708 18.03 -4.49 5.03
N THR A 709 18.82 -4.10 6.03
CA THR A 709 20.10 -4.78 6.33
C THR A 709 19.92 -6.20 6.86
N LEU A 710 18.83 -6.47 7.59
CA LEU A 710 18.56 -7.77 8.20
C LEU A 710 17.88 -8.76 7.24
N ASN A 711 17.28 -8.28 6.16
CA ASN A 711 16.52 -9.12 5.22
C ASN A 711 17.15 -9.11 3.83
N THR A 712 17.47 -10.30 3.31
CA THR A 712 17.96 -10.49 1.94
C THR A 712 16.83 -10.78 0.95
N ASP A 713 15.69 -11.25 1.44
CA ASP A 713 14.51 -11.61 0.65
C ASP A 713 13.76 -10.37 0.15
N GLY A 714 13.75 -10.17 -1.17
CA GLY A 714 13.07 -9.05 -1.80
C GLY A 714 11.55 -9.01 -1.55
N PHE A 715 10.88 -10.15 -1.39
CA PHE A 715 9.43 -10.17 -1.11
C PHE A 715 9.12 -9.55 0.25
N LYS A 716 9.91 -9.89 1.28
CA LYS A 716 9.77 -9.31 2.63
C LYS A 716 10.09 -7.82 2.64
N ILE A 717 11.13 -7.41 1.91
CA ILE A 717 11.50 -6.00 1.78
C ILE A 717 10.36 -5.21 1.14
N ALA A 718 9.80 -5.68 0.02
CA ALA A 718 8.70 -5.02 -0.63
C ALA A 718 7.47 -4.94 0.29
N GLU A 719 7.10 -6.04 0.95
CA GLU A 719 5.98 -6.04 1.90
C GLU A 719 6.15 -4.99 3.02
N TYR A 720 7.36 -4.83 3.56
CA TYR A 720 7.66 -3.83 4.58
C TYR A 720 7.66 -2.39 4.03
N ASP A 721 8.26 -2.15 2.86
CA ASP A 721 8.29 -0.81 2.22
C ASP A 721 6.86 -0.33 1.92
N LEU A 722 6.01 -1.24 1.50
CA LEU A 722 4.62 -0.99 1.19
C LEU A 722 3.79 -0.70 2.45
N LYS A 723 4.06 -1.42 3.55
CA LYS A 723 3.43 -1.16 4.86
C LYS A 723 3.81 0.20 5.44
N THR A 724 5.03 0.67 5.22
CA THR A 724 5.56 1.91 5.82
C THR A 724 5.22 3.15 4.99
N ARG A 725 5.34 3.13 3.65
CA ARG A 725 5.15 4.33 2.81
C ARG A 725 3.69 4.71 2.55
N GLY A 726 2.75 3.78 2.71
CA GLY A 726 1.36 3.99 2.30
C GLY A 726 1.18 4.08 0.76
N PRO A 727 -0.07 4.08 0.28
CA PRO A 727 -0.42 3.71 -1.10
C PRO A 727 0.03 4.69 -2.21
N GLY A 728 0.39 5.93 -1.89
CA GLY A 728 0.50 7.03 -2.87
C GLY A 728 1.77 7.03 -3.75
N GLU A 729 2.90 6.54 -3.24
CA GLU A 729 4.21 6.78 -3.89
C GLU A 729 4.69 5.63 -4.79
N PHE A 730 4.30 4.38 -4.49
CA PHE A 730 4.97 3.22 -5.08
C PHE A 730 4.66 2.97 -6.56
N PHE A 731 3.47 3.36 -7.02
CA PHE A 731 2.97 3.00 -8.35
C PHE A 731 2.52 4.19 -9.19
N GLY A 732 2.93 5.43 -8.83
CA GLY A 732 2.58 6.61 -9.62
C GLY A 732 1.07 6.67 -9.92
N VAL A 733 0.25 6.39 -8.90
CA VAL A 733 -1.14 5.93 -8.97
C VAL A 733 -2.09 6.85 -9.76
N LYS A 734 -1.65 8.05 -10.14
CA LYS A 734 -2.33 8.89 -11.13
C LYS A 734 -2.40 8.27 -12.53
N GLN A 735 -1.50 7.36 -12.91
CA GLN A 735 -1.46 6.81 -14.27
C GLN A 735 -2.33 5.56 -14.47
N HIS A 736 -2.69 4.84 -13.40
CA HIS A 736 -3.32 3.52 -13.53
C HIS A 736 -4.85 3.51 -13.43
N GLY A 737 -5.54 4.66 -13.27
CA GLY A 737 -7.01 4.71 -13.13
C GLY A 737 -7.56 4.05 -11.84
N LEU A 738 -6.76 3.20 -11.18
CA LEU A 738 -7.03 2.48 -9.93
C LEU A 738 -7.07 3.39 -8.69
N SER A 739 -6.82 4.70 -8.83
CA SER A 739 -6.93 5.68 -7.74
C SER A 739 -8.38 6.04 -7.36
N GLY A 740 -9.37 5.30 -7.85
CA GLY A 740 -10.80 5.58 -7.69
C GLY A 740 -11.45 5.06 -6.40
N PHE A 741 -10.75 4.21 -5.64
CA PHE A 741 -11.32 3.66 -4.39
C PHE A 741 -11.57 4.76 -3.37
N LYS A 742 -12.81 4.84 -2.89
CA LYS A 742 -13.26 5.79 -1.86
C LYS A 742 -12.93 5.26 -0.47
N VAL A 743 -12.93 3.93 -0.29
CA VAL A 743 -12.79 3.30 1.04
C VAL A 743 -11.71 2.21 1.06
N ALA A 744 -11.64 1.38 0.03
CA ALA A 744 -10.69 0.28 -0.06
C ALA A 744 -9.26 0.80 -0.13
N ASP A 745 -8.40 0.18 0.67
CA ASP A 745 -6.96 0.36 0.60
C ASP A 745 -6.38 -1.02 0.28
N LEU A 746 -5.84 -1.17 -0.93
CA LEU A 746 -5.30 -2.43 -1.44
C LEU A 746 -4.27 -3.07 -0.50
N TYR A 747 -3.61 -2.29 0.36
CA TYR A 747 -2.61 -2.75 1.31
C TYR A 747 -3.23 -3.15 2.64
N ARG A 748 -4.09 -2.30 3.19
CA ARG A 748 -4.78 -2.60 4.46
C ARG A 748 -5.76 -3.75 4.29
N ASP A 749 -6.30 -3.93 3.08
CA ASP A 749 -7.42 -4.82 2.77
C ASP A 749 -7.03 -6.04 1.96
N LEU A 750 -5.75 -6.46 1.97
CA LEU A 750 -5.29 -7.65 1.26
C LEU A 750 -6.16 -8.87 1.54
N LYS A 751 -6.60 -9.04 2.80
CA LYS A 751 -7.51 -10.13 3.20
C LYS A 751 -8.90 -10.01 2.56
N LEU A 752 -9.44 -8.79 2.45
CA LEU A 752 -10.74 -8.56 1.78
C LEU A 752 -10.62 -8.79 0.28
N LEU A 753 -9.49 -8.43 -0.32
CA LEU A 753 -9.21 -8.69 -1.73
C LEU A 753 -9.15 -10.21 -2.01
N GLU A 754 -8.50 -10.99 -1.15
CA GLU A 754 -8.47 -12.45 -1.25
C GLU A 754 -9.88 -13.04 -1.17
N TRP A 755 -10.70 -12.58 -0.22
CA TRP A 755 -12.09 -12.99 -0.09
C TRP A 755 -12.93 -12.63 -1.31
N ALA A 756 -12.79 -11.41 -1.82
CA ALA A 756 -13.46 -10.93 -3.01
C ALA A 756 -13.12 -11.82 -4.22
N ARG A 757 -11.85 -12.19 -4.38
CA ARG A 757 -11.40 -13.08 -5.45
C ARG A 757 -12.00 -14.48 -5.33
N GLU A 758 -11.96 -15.08 -4.14
CA GLU A 758 -12.59 -16.39 -3.89
C GLU A 758 -14.08 -16.37 -4.23
N ASP A 759 -14.79 -15.32 -3.80
CA ASP A 759 -16.23 -15.22 -3.98
C ASP A 759 -16.62 -14.95 -5.45
N VAL A 760 -15.81 -14.16 -6.18
CA VAL A 760 -15.99 -13.93 -7.62
C VAL A 760 -15.73 -15.18 -8.46
N GLN A 761 -14.77 -16.03 -8.09
CA GLN A 761 -14.51 -17.30 -8.78
C GLN A 761 -15.70 -18.27 -8.76
N GLU A 762 -16.58 -18.15 -7.75
CA GLU A 762 -17.80 -18.95 -7.60
C GLU A 762 -19.00 -18.39 -8.40
N ILE A 763 -18.87 -17.20 -9.01
CA ILE A 763 -19.95 -16.50 -9.71
C ILE A 763 -19.82 -16.66 -11.23
N ASP A 764 -20.96 -16.92 -11.88
CA ASP A 764 -21.04 -16.79 -13.32
C ASP A 764 -21.27 -15.33 -13.73
N VAL A 765 -20.23 -14.70 -14.27
CA VAL A 765 -20.30 -13.30 -14.72
C VAL A 765 -21.04 -13.09 -16.04
N GLU A 766 -21.49 -14.15 -16.73
CA GLU A 766 -22.26 -14.00 -17.97
C GLU A 766 -23.64 -13.39 -17.68
N GLY A 767 -23.80 -12.10 -17.98
CA GLY A 767 -25.04 -11.33 -17.79
C GLY A 767 -24.98 -10.24 -16.73
N ILE A 768 -23.86 -10.07 -16.02
CA ILE A 768 -23.70 -9.00 -15.02
C ILE A 768 -23.29 -7.69 -15.71
N GLU A 769 -24.12 -6.66 -15.60
CA GLU A 769 -23.74 -5.29 -15.98
C GLU A 769 -22.82 -4.68 -14.91
N LEU A 770 -21.60 -4.32 -15.32
CA LEU A 770 -20.66 -3.60 -14.45
C LEU A 770 -21.04 -2.12 -14.37
N PRO A 771 -20.82 -1.46 -13.21
CA PRO A 771 -20.94 -0.01 -13.09
C PRO A 771 -20.09 0.72 -14.15
N GLU A 772 -20.58 1.83 -14.70
CA GLU A 772 -19.87 2.58 -15.76
C GLU A 772 -18.47 3.04 -15.35
N GLU A 773 -18.28 3.33 -14.06
CA GLU A 773 -17.01 3.73 -13.44
C GLU A 773 -15.90 2.69 -13.64
N ILE A 774 -16.29 1.41 -13.79
CA ILE A 774 -15.37 0.28 -13.95
C ILE A 774 -15.18 -0.08 -15.43
N LYS A 775 -16.12 0.29 -16.31
CA LYS A 775 -15.91 0.19 -17.77
C LYS A 775 -14.69 1.00 -18.24
N LEU A 776 -14.29 2.03 -17.49
CA LEU A 776 -13.06 2.79 -17.77
C LEU A 776 -11.77 1.99 -17.50
N ILE A 777 -11.82 0.92 -16.69
CA ILE A 777 -10.68 0.01 -16.48
C ILE A 777 -10.42 -0.83 -17.74
N GLU A 778 -11.40 -1.00 -18.64
CA GLU A 778 -11.22 -1.66 -19.94
C GLU A 778 -10.33 -0.87 -20.93
N VAL A 779 -9.81 0.31 -20.55
CA VAL A 779 -9.01 1.21 -21.41
C VAL A 779 -7.62 1.53 -20.83
N GLY A 780 -7.12 0.73 -19.86
CA GLY A 780 -5.89 1.00 -19.09
C GLY A 780 -4.75 -0.02 -19.20
#